data_AF-A0A519MTJ4-F1
#
_entry.id   AF-A0A519MTJ4-F1
#
_cell.length_a   1.000
_cell.length_b   1.000
_cell.length_c   1.000
_cell.angle_alpha   90.00
_cell.angle_beta   90.00
_cell.angle_gamma   90.00
#
_symmetry.space_group_name_H-M   'P 1'
#
loop_
_entity.id
_entity.type
_entity.pdbx_description
1 polymer ?
#
loop_
_entity_poly.entity_id
_entity_poly.type
_entity_poly.pdbx_seq_one_letter_code
_entity_poly.pdbx_strand_id
1 'polypeptide(L)'
;MFSKFIHRPVFAIVISIIIVFMGSLSITQLPTSQFPEIAPTTVNIFIAYPGSSADVLVKSTLITLENAINGVQDMRYIATDATSAGEATLRVIFEPGTDPNEAVIRVKTRVDQVMPLLPELVQREGVVITPIQPSMLMYVNLYSTGKNMDEKFLYNYANVNMLPEINRVKGVARSQILGSRTYAMRIWLNPDRMRAYNISVDEVMKALGEQSIVGRPGRLGQSSGIKAQSLEYVLTYKGRFSEPSEYEDIIVRANSNGESIRLKDIGKAELGSEFFDIYSSLDGHPSASIVLKQNYGSNASDVIKQVKEKLEEMKETFPPGMDYKISYDVSQFLDASIEQVLHTLRDAFILVAIVVFIFLGDWRSTLIPILAVPVSLIGAFFAIQFFGLSINLVTLFALVLAIGIVVDDAIVVVEAVHAKFEEFPNITPYMAVKKVLGEISGAIIAITAVMVSVFLPISFMSGPVGTFYRQFSITMASSIVISAIVALTLTPVLCAMLLKNHHGHERKKNLLTKGLDKFNSGFEKMTGKYVGLLRHMVSRKWLTFAILLLFCAGTFYVNKILPSGFIPSEDQGTIYAIIQTPPGSTLETTNQVSQRLQKICEHVDGVESVSSLAGYEIMTEGRGSNAGTCLINLKPWGDRKHKVTEIMEELEEKSHNLGAKVEFFEPPAIPGFGSSGGFSLRLLDKNNTTDYQDFYKQLYPYNEPPLFWIHLNVDYPFNLTGILYFPKIKQSYEIQKDKIQLYSNQVFVTEEVKDIVPEFLMLLQGVIDSPDIPLNVSRSYLQGDPNVKKINNHITKKVADKLESIFNTDRKEFEDKWDSLGLFVKYGMMTDDKFLEKANKFHIFGDVDKEKFYTLDEYRTETQALQTNKEGQLVILYTTDAVQQDSYIQAAKQKGYKVVILETIVDASFI
;
A
#
# COMPACT_ATOMS: atom_id res chain seq x y z
N MET A 1 10.10 56.71 25.06
CA MET A 1 9.09 55.78 25.65
C MET A 1 9.77 54.65 26.42
N PHE A 2 10.73 53.94 25.81
CA PHE A 2 11.41 52.77 26.41
C PHE A 2 12.32 53.07 27.62
N SER A 3 12.81 54.31 27.77
CA SER A 3 13.55 54.74 28.96
C SER A 3 12.77 54.61 30.28
N LYS A 4 11.43 54.52 30.22
CA LYS A 4 10.58 54.28 31.41
C LYS A 4 10.76 52.87 32.01
N PHE A 5 11.15 51.87 31.21
CA PHE A 5 11.38 50.50 31.71
C PHE A 5 12.64 50.40 32.57
N ILE A 6 13.66 51.20 32.28
CA ILE A 6 14.88 51.29 33.10
C ILE A 6 14.55 51.79 34.53
N HIS A 7 13.56 52.69 34.66
CA HIS A 7 13.11 53.21 35.96
C HIS A 7 12.21 52.21 36.71
N ARG A 8 11.69 51.18 36.04
CA ARG A 8 10.78 50.17 36.58
C ARG A 8 11.30 48.77 36.23
N PRO A 9 12.44 48.34 36.81
CA PRO A 9 13.07 47.07 36.47
C PRO A 9 12.15 45.87 36.74
N VAL A 10 11.37 45.93 37.84
CA VAL A 10 10.39 44.90 38.18
C VAL A 10 9.34 44.73 37.09
N PHE A 11 8.89 45.82 36.45
CA PHE A 11 7.86 45.75 35.41
C PHE A 11 8.35 45.02 34.15
N ALA A 12 9.60 45.27 33.72
CA ALA A 12 10.19 44.57 32.58
C ALA A 12 10.41 43.07 32.85
N ILE A 13 10.84 42.73 34.08
CA ILE A 13 11.01 41.34 34.51
C ILE A 13 9.64 40.64 34.56
N VAL A 14 8.60 41.28 35.10
CA VAL A 14 7.24 40.71 35.17
C VAL A 14 6.68 40.44 33.76
N ILE A 15 6.86 41.35 32.80
CA ILE A 15 6.45 41.12 31.40
C ILE A 15 7.14 39.86 30.85
N SER A 16 8.44 39.72 31.09
CA SER A 16 9.21 38.57 30.61
C SER A 16 8.77 37.26 31.27
N ILE A 17 8.47 37.30 32.58
CA ILE A 17 7.91 36.15 33.31
C ILE A 17 6.53 35.77 32.77
N ILE A 18 5.67 36.74 32.45
CA ILE A 18 4.35 36.47 31.85
C ILE A 18 4.52 35.81 30.48
N ILE A 19 5.44 36.30 29.64
CA ILE A 19 5.72 35.70 28.33
C ILE A 19 6.18 34.25 28.49
N VAL A 20 7.12 33.99 29.40
CA VAL A 20 7.59 32.63 29.69
C VAL A 20 6.47 31.75 30.25
N PHE A 21 5.64 32.27 31.15
CA PHE A 21 4.53 31.54 31.74
C PHE A 21 3.48 31.16 30.69
N MET A 22 3.07 32.11 29.85
CA MET A 22 2.11 31.86 28.77
C MET A 22 2.68 30.88 27.75
N GLY A 23 3.92 31.08 27.32
CA GLY A 23 4.59 30.16 26.40
C GLY A 23 4.76 28.76 26.96
N SER A 24 5.16 28.62 28.22
CA SER A 24 5.28 27.32 28.89
C SER A 24 3.94 26.61 29.05
N LEU A 25 2.85 27.36 29.33
CA LEU A 25 1.50 26.80 29.36
C LEU A 25 1.09 26.31 27.97
N SER A 26 1.38 27.08 26.91
CA SER A 26 1.12 26.70 25.52
C SER A 26 1.86 25.42 25.12
N ILE A 27 3.12 25.25 25.52
CA ILE A 27 3.89 24.01 25.25
C ILE A 27 3.16 22.77 25.77
N THR A 28 2.52 22.85 26.94
CA THR A 28 1.79 21.69 27.51
C THR A 28 0.43 21.41 26.88
N GLN A 29 -0.14 22.37 26.15
CA GLN A 29 -1.48 22.27 25.57
C GLN A 29 -1.47 22.02 24.06
N LEU A 30 -0.37 22.38 23.39
CA LEU A 30 -0.25 22.25 21.95
C LEU A 30 -0.14 20.78 21.53
N PRO A 31 -0.87 20.37 20.47
CA PRO A 31 -0.72 19.03 19.93
C PRO A 31 0.66 18.86 19.28
N THR A 32 1.25 17.68 19.43
CA THR A 32 2.50 17.30 18.77
C THR A 32 2.20 16.46 17.53
N SER A 33 2.81 16.84 16.41
CA SER A 33 2.69 16.13 15.13
C SER A 33 4.02 16.14 14.38
N GLN A 34 4.28 15.18 13.50
CA GLN A 34 5.51 15.17 12.69
C GLN A 34 5.53 16.35 11.72
N PHE A 35 4.44 16.51 10.97
CA PHE A 35 4.21 17.61 10.04
C PHE A 35 2.91 18.34 10.38
N PRO A 36 2.76 19.60 9.91
CA PRO A 36 1.44 20.21 9.86
C PRO A 36 0.50 19.41 8.97
N GLU A 37 -0.80 19.59 9.13
CA GLU A 37 -1.80 18.95 8.28
C GLU A 37 -1.80 19.59 6.88
N ILE A 38 -1.07 18.94 5.97
CA ILE A 38 -0.85 19.38 4.59
C ILE A 38 -1.48 18.47 3.57
N ALA A 39 -1.71 17.21 3.95
CA ALA A 39 -2.33 16.22 3.08
C ALA A 39 -3.72 16.73 2.67
N PRO A 40 -4.09 16.63 1.39
CA PRO A 40 -5.40 17.06 0.95
C PRO A 40 -6.47 16.20 1.62
N THR A 41 -7.55 16.85 2.05
CA THR A 41 -8.72 16.17 2.57
C THR A 41 -9.24 15.20 1.52
N THR A 42 -9.37 13.92 1.88
CA THR A 42 -9.79 12.88 0.95
C THR A 42 -10.98 12.13 1.52
N VAL A 43 -12.01 11.90 0.72
CA VAL A 43 -13.16 11.06 1.10
C VAL A 43 -13.08 9.78 0.30
N ASN A 44 -12.93 8.64 1.00
CA ASN A 44 -12.97 7.33 0.36
C ASN A 44 -14.37 6.76 0.42
N ILE A 45 -14.72 6.08 -0.67
CA ILE A 45 -15.96 5.36 -0.87
C ILE A 45 -15.59 3.94 -1.25
N PHE A 46 -15.84 3.00 -0.34
CA PHE A 46 -15.61 1.59 -0.55
C PHE A 46 -16.91 0.94 -1.04
N ILE A 47 -16.77 0.13 -2.08
CA ILE A 47 -17.88 -0.52 -2.78
C ILE A 47 -17.54 -1.99 -2.92
N ALA A 48 -18.46 -2.86 -2.51
CA ALA A 48 -18.37 -4.29 -2.73
C ALA A 48 -19.50 -4.73 -3.68
N TYR A 49 -19.12 -5.49 -4.69
CA TYR A 49 -20.00 -6.23 -5.58
C TYR A 49 -19.45 -7.64 -5.77
N PRO A 50 -19.67 -8.53 -4.79
CA PRO A 50 -19.09 -9.87 -4.77
C PRO A 50 -19.39 -10.66 -6.04
N GLY A 51 -18.36 -11.29 -6.61
CA GLY A 51 -18.46 -12.12 -7.82
C GLY A 51 -18.50 -11.35 -9.15
N SER A 52 -18.38 -10.02 -9.13
CA SER A 52 -18.22 -9.21 -10.34
C SER A 52 -16.76 -9.08 -10.77
N SER A 53 -16.52 -8.91 -12.07
CA SER A 53 -15.21 -8.50 -12.59
C SER A 53 -15.05 -6.97 -12.46
N ALA A 54 -13.80 -6.49 -12.54
CA ALA A 54 -13.52 -5.05 -12.47
C ALA A 54 -14.31 -4.24 -13.53
N ASP A 55 -14.41 -4.70 -14.78
CA ASP A 55 -15.17 -4.00 -15.85
C ASP A 55 -16.67 -3.95 -15.57
N VAL A 56 -17.25 -5.03 -15.04
CA VAL A 56 -18.66 -5.03 -14.64
C VAL A 56 -18.89 -4.00 -13.55
N LEU A 57 -18.03 -3.98 -12.53
CA LEU A 57 -18.11 -3.03 -11.43
C LEU A 57 -17.93 -1.57 -11.89
N VAL A 58 -17.01 -1.34 -12.82
CA VAL A 58 -16.80 -0.03 -13.46
C VAL A 58 -18.07 0.43 -14.17
N LYS A 59 -18.62 -0.40 -15.06
CA LYS A 59 -19.77 -0.05 -15.89
C LYS A 59 -21.09 0.02 -15.12
N SER A 60 -21.30 -0.83 -14.13
CA SER A 60 -22.57 -0.90 -13.39
C SER A 60 -22.66 0.13 -12.26
N THR A 61 -21.52 0.44 -11.61
CA THR A 61 -21.52 1.12 -10.32
C THR A 61 -20.62 2.36 -10.32
N LEU A 62 -19.35 2.24 -10.70
CA LEU A 62 -18.39 3.34 -10.56
C LEU A 62 -18.71 4.54 -11.46
N ILE A 63 -19.01 4.32 -12.74
CA ILE A 63 -19.36 5.42 -13.67
C ILE A 63 -20.57 6.21 -13.14
N THR A 64 -21.56 5.53 -12.57
CA THR A 64 -22.75 6.16 -11.98
C THR A 64 -22.37 7.03 -10.77
N LEU A 65 -21.52 6.53 -9.88
CA LEU A 65 -21.05 7.25 -8.69
C LEU A 65 -20.14 8.43 -9.06
N GLU A 66 -19.18 8.23 -9.95
CA GLU A 66 -18.27 9.27 -10.44
C GLU A 66 -19.06 10.44 -11.05
N ASN A 67 -20.04 10.15 -11.92
CA ASN A 67 -20.87 11.19 -12.52
C ASN A 67 -21.70 11.97 -11.49
N ALA A 68 -22.17 11.31 -10.43
CA ALA A 68 -22.94 11.96 -9.37
C ALA A 68 -22.08 12.83 -8.45
N ILE A 69 -20.85 12.38 -8.17
CA ILE A 69 -19.89 13.06 -7.28
C ILE A 69 -19.18 14.20 -8.01
N ASN A 70 -19.01 14.09 -9.32
CA ASN A 70 -18.35 15.12 -10.11
C ASN A 70 -19.04 16.48 -9.95
N GLY A 71 -18.26 17.51 -9.61
CA GLY A 71 -18.78 18.86 -9.34
C GLY A 71 -19.19 19.12 -7.88
N VAL A 72 -18.83 18.24 -6.94
CA VAL A 72 -18.85 18.60 -5.51
C VAL A 72 -17.94 19.81 -5.26
N GLN A 73 -18.39 20.75 -4.44
CA GLN A 73 -17.65 21.98 -4.12
C GLN A 73 -16.31 21.66 -3.44
N ASP A 74 -15.26 22.37 -3.85
CA ASP A 74 -13.86 22.25 -3.38
C ASP A 74 -13.19 20.91 -3.76
N MET A 75 -13.82 20.11 -4.62
CA MET A 75 -13.23 18.90 -5.18
C MET A 75 -12.14 19.27 -6.20
N ARG A 76 -10.96 18.63 -6.05
CA ARG A 76 -9.81 18.80 -6.95
C ARG A 76 -9.79 17.74 -8.04
N TYR A 77 -9.92 16.47 -7.68
CA TYR A 77 -10.05 15.35 -8.61
C TYR A 77 -10.64 14.11 -7.94
N ILE A 78 -11.07 13.14 -8.74
CA ILE A 78 -11.52 11.82 -8.32
C ILE A 78 -10.50 10.79 -8.84
N ALA A 79 -10.16 9.81 -8.02
CA ALA A 79 -9.37 8.65 -8.43
C ALA A 79 -10.13 7.37 -8.02
N THR A 80 -10.31 6.47 -8.98
CA THR A 80 -11.01 5.20 -8.79
C THR A 80 -10.11 4.03 -9.11
N ASP A 81 -10.22 2.99 -8.28
CA ASP A 81 -9.53 1.73 -8.47
C ASP A 81 -10.57 0.60 -8.31
N ALA A 82 -10.62 -0.32 -9.26
CA ALA A 82 -11.52 -1.46 -9.27
C ALA A 82 -10.71 -2.74 -9.41
N THR A 83 -11.04 -3.76 -8.62
CA THR A 83 -10.35 -5.04 -8.62
C THR A 83 -11.28 -6.14 -9.11
N SER A 84 -10.71 -7.20 -9.68
CA SER A 84 -11.49 -8.40 -10.07
C SER A 84 -11.91 -9.27 -8.87
N ALA A 85 -11.59 -8.86 -7.64
CA ALA A 85 -12.16 -9.43 -6.42
C ALA A 85 -13.62 -8.97 -6.17
N GLY A 86 -14.17 -8.12 -7.04
CA GLY A 86 -15.50 -7.53 -6.86
C GLY A 86 -15.49 -6.39 -5.85
N GLU A 87 -14.34 -5.75 -5.60
CA GLU A 87 -14.21 -4.59 -4.72
C GLU A 87 -13.71 -3.39 -5.53
N ALA A 88 -14.22 -2.20 -5.21
CA ALA A 88 -13.70 -0.95 -5.74
C ALA A 88 -13.60 0.13 -4.67
N THR A 89 -12.63 1.01 -4.86
CA THR A 89 -12.42 2.18 -4.01
C THR A 89 -12.47 3.43 -4.89
N LEU A 90 -13.33 4.38 -4.52
CA LEU A 90 -13.40 5.70 -5.12
C LEU A 90 -12.91 6.73 -4.11
N ARG A 91 -11.93 7.54 -4.51
CA ARG A 91 -11.27 8.56 -3.69
C ARG A 91 -11.60 9.93 -4.26
N VAL A 92 -12.24 10.77 -3.45
CA VAL A 92 -12.54 12.16 -3.79
C VAL A 92 -11.54 13.05 -3.07
N ILE A 93 -10.64 13.69 -3.82
CA ILE A 93 -9.58 14.53 -3.27
C ILE A 93 -10.05 15.99 -3.34
N PHE A 94 -10.00 16.69 -2.21
CA PHE A 94 -10.40 18.08 -2.07
C PHE A 94 -9.19 19.02 -2.04
N GLU A 95 -9.45 20.32 -2.24
CA GLU A 95 -8.43 21.35 -2.02
C GLU A 95 -7.96 21.35 -0.55
N PRO A 96 -6.65 21.53 -0.29
CA PRO A 96 -6.11 21.59 1.07
C PRO A 96 -6.81 22.66 1.92
N GLY A 97 -7.20 22.29 3.15
CA GLY A 97 -7.93 23.17 4.08
C GLY A 97 -9.46 23.01 4.05
N THR A 98 -10.00 22.18 3.15
CA THR A 98 -11.43 21.80 3.19
C THR A 98 -11.72 20.96 4.44
N ASP A 99 -12.77 21.30 5.18
CA ASP A 99 -13.18 20.54 6.37
C ASP A 99 -13.57 19.09 6.00
N PRO A 100 -12.97 18.06 6.63
CA PRO A 100 -13.28 16.66 6.32
C PRO A 100 -14.74 16.26 6.57
N ASN A 101 -15.39 16.82 7.60
CA ASN A 101 -16.78 16.49 7.93
C ASN A 101 -17.73 17.08 6.88
N GLU A 102 -17.49 18.32 6.46
CA GLU A 102 -18.26 18.93 5.37
C GLU A 102 -18.06 18.16 4.05
N ALA A 103 -16.82 17.80 3.72
CA ALA A 103 -16.50 17.03 2.52
C ALA A 103 -17.27 15.70 2.48
N VAL A 104 -17.30 14.96 3.58
CA VAL A 104 -18.06 13.70 3.69
C VAL A 104 -19.55 13.92 3.49
N ILE A 105 -20.13 14.94 4.14
CA ILE A 105 -21.56 15.24 4.01
C ILE A 105 -21.91 15.58 2.54
N ARG A 106 -21.07 16.39 1.88
CA ARG A 106 -21.25 16.77 0.48
C ARG A 106 -21.21 15.55 -0.44
N VAL A 107 -20.21 14.67 -0.27
CA VAL A 107 -20.07 13.43 -1.06
C VAL A 107 -21.22 12.47 -0.77
N LYS A 108 -21.54 12.22 0.50
CA LYS A 108 -22.62 11.34 0.93
C LYS A 108 -23.96 11.76 0.34
N THR A 109 -24.26 13.06 0.34
CA THR A 109 -25.50 13.58 -0.26
C THR A 109 -25.59 13.25 -1.76
N ARG A 110 -24.47 13.26 -2.49
CA ARG A 110 -24.45 12.87 -3.91
C ARG A 110 -24.61 11.37 -4.12
N VAL A 111 -23.96 10.56 -3.28
CA VAL A 111 -24.08 9.09 -3.33
C VAL A 111 -25.51 8.64 -3.02
N ASP A 112 -26.11 9.21 -1.97
CA ASP A 112 -27.47 8.86 -1.55
C ASP A 112 -28.53 9.14 -2.64
N GLN A 113 -28.29 10.14 -3.51
CA GLN A 113 -29.16 10.45 -4.65
C GLN A 113 -29.18 9.36 -5.74
N VAL A 114 -28.08 8.64 -5.90
CA VAL A 114 -27.92 7.62 -6.95
C VAL A 114 -27.90 6.19 -6.40
N MET A 115 -28.00 6.01 -5.07
CA MET A 115 -28.10 4.70 -4.43
C MET A 115 -29.17 3.79 -5.07
N PRO A 116 -30.37 4.27 -5.43
CA PRO A 116 -31.40 3.44 -6.07
C PRO A 116 -31.04 2.98 -7.49
N LEU A 117 -30.06 3.61 -8.14
CA LEU A 117 -29.59 3.25 -9.48
C LEU A 117 -28.52 2.14 -9.45
N LEU A 118 -27.95 1.86 -8.27
CA LEU A 118 -26.93 0.84 -8.10
C LEU A 118 -27.56 -0.57 -8.08
N PRO A 119 -26.82 -1.63 -8.45
CA PRO A 119 -27.31 -3.00 -8.34
C PRO A 119 -27.76 -3.37 -6.91
N GLU A 120 -28.80 -4.20 -6.76
CA GLU A 120 -29.33 -4.59 -5.44
C GLU A 120 -28.27 -5.19 -4.52
N LEU A 121 -27.36 -6.00 -5.06
CA LEU A 121 -26.28 -6.60 -4.28
C LEU A 121 -25.35 -5.54 -3.69
N VAL A 122 -25.00 -4.50 -4.47
CA VAL A 122 -24.21 -3.37 -3.97
C VAL A 122 -24.97 -2.59 -2.90
N GLN A 123 -26.28 -2.41 -3.06
CA GLN A 123 -27.10 -1.73 -2.05
C GLN A 123 -27.16 -2.53 -0.73
N ARG A 124 -27.16 -3.87 -0.80
CA ARG A 124 -27.20 -4.76 0.37
C ARG A 124 -25.86 -4.79 1.11
N GLU A 125 -24.75 -4.85 0.38
CA GLU A 125 -23.41 -4.69 0.97
C GLU A 125 -23.21 -3.28 1.52
N GLY A 126 -23.86 -2.30 0.89
CA GLY A 126 -23.80 -0.89 1.25
C GLY A 126 -22.57 -0.19 0.64
N VAL A 127 -22.70 1.12 0.46
CA VAL A 127 -21.59 1.99 0.03
C VAL A 127 -21.01 2.65 1.26
N VAL A 128 -19.79 2.27 1.63
CA VAL A 128 -19.15 2.74 2.86
C VAL A 128 -18.34 4.00 2.57
N ILE A 129 -18.80 5.14 3.09
CA ILE A 129 -18.14 6.45 2.92
C ILE A 129 -17.41 6.81 4.20
N THR A 130 -16.10 7.06 4.10
CA THR A 130 -15.25 7.42 5.23
C THR A 130 -14.41 8.65 4.90
N PRO A 131 -14.35 9.67 5.78
CA PRO A 131 -13.30 10.68 5.68
C PRO A 131 -11.96 10.00 5.89
N ILE A 132 -11.00 10.27 5.02
CA ILE A 132 -9.62 9.89 5.23
C ILE A 132 -8.79 11.12 5.51
N GLN A 133 -7.99 11.01 6.56
CA GLN A 133 -6.70 11.67 6.64
C GLN A 133 -5.66 10.57 6.90
N PRO A 134 -4.89 10.14 5.90
CA PRO A 134 -4.12 8.91 5.97
C PRO A 134 -2.80 9.22 6.68
N SER A 135 -2.84 9.25 8.00
CA SER A 135 -1.63 8.99 8.78
C SER A 135 -1.83 7.66 9.47
N MET A 136 -1.18 6.64 8.89
CA MET A 136 -0.99 5.38 9.60
C MET A 136 -0.28 5.72 10.91
N LEU A 137 -0.93 5.39 12.03
CA LEU A 137 -0.42 5.72 13.34
C LEU A 137 0.51 4.61 13.83
N MET A 138 0.03 3.37 13.72
CA MET A 138 0.72 2.20 14.24
C MET A 138 0.30 0.93 13.49
N TYR A 139 1.24 0.00 13.32
CA TYR A 139 0.96 -1.39 12.98
C TYR A 139 1.23 -2.28 14.19
N VAL A 140 0.21 -3.03 14.62
CA VAL A 140 0.30 -3.99 15.72
C VAL A 140 0.08 -5.38 15.15
N ASN A 141 1.09 -6.24 15.21
CA ASN A 141 0.97 -7.63 14.84
C ASN A 141 0.70 -8.48 16.08
N LEU A 142 -0.49 -9.07 16.15
CA LEU A 142 -0.77 -10.14 17.12
C LEU A 142 -0.30 -11.45 16.52
N TYR A 143 0.66 -12.14 17.15
CA TYR A 143 1.25 -13.36 16.60
C TYR A 143 1.24 -14.50 17.63
N SER A 144 1.41 -15.74 17.15
CA SER A 144 1.55 -16.89 18.03
C SER A 144 2.73 -17.78 17.65
N THR A 145 3.45 -18.24 18.68
CA THR A 145 4.48 -19.29 18.56
C THR A 145 3.90 -20.68 18.83
N GLY A 146 2.63 -20.77 19.25
CA GLY A 146 1.94 -22.02 19.55
C GLY A 146 1.45 -22.73 18.28
N LYS A 147 1.59 -24.06 18.22
CA LYS A 147 1.15 -24.86 17.06
C LYS A 147 -0.38 -24.91 16.85
N ASN A 148 -1.16 -24.56 17.87
CA ASN A 148 -2.62 -24.71 17.87
C ASN A 148 -3.37 -23.38 17.60
N MET A 149 -2.64 -22.29 17.34
CA MET A 149 -3.21 -20.96 17.09
C MET A 149 -2.86 -20.54 15.67
N ASP A 150 -3.78 -20.80 14.76
CA ASP A 150 -3.66 -20.41 13.37
C ASP A 150 -4.06 -18.93 13.17
N GLU A 151 -3.83 -18.41 11.96
CA GLU A 151 -4.22 -17.04 11.60
C GLU A 151 -5.72 -16.80 11.84
N LYS A 152 -6.56 -17.81 11.58
CA LYS A 152 -8.00 -17.71 11.81
C LYS A 152 -8.32 -17.44 13.28
N PHE A 153 -7.70 -18.16 14.22
CA PHE A 153 -7.87 -17.90 15.64
C PHE A 153 -7.41 -16.49 16.02
N LEU A 154 -6.25 -16.07 15.55
CA LEU A 154 -5.67 -14.76 15.86
C LEU A 154 -6.53 -13.60 15.36
N TYR A 155 -7.04 -13.68 14.13
CA TYR A 155 -7.93 -12.64 13.58
C TYR A 155 -9.22 -12.53 14.39
N ASN A 156 -9.81 -13.66 14.77
CA ASN A 156 -11.04 -13.65 15.56
C ASN A 156 -10.81 -13.16 16.99
N TYR A 157 -9.71 -13.57 17.63
CA TYR A 157 -9.34 -13.06 18.95
C TYR A 157 -9.10 -11.55 18.92
N ALA A 158 -8.34 -11.05 17.95
CA ALA A 158 -8.11 -9.62 17.75
C ALA A 158 -9.43 -8.88 17.52
N ASN A 159 -10.30 -9.39 16.65
CA ASN A 159 -11.58 -8.75 16.31
C ASN A 159 -12.55 -8.67 17.50
N VAL A 160 -12.60 -9.70 18.34
CA VAL A 160 -13.53 -9.77 19.48
C VAL A 160 -12.97 -9.06 20.73
N ASN A 161 -11.69 -9.25 21.04
CA ASN A 161 -11.12 -8.81 22.32
C ASN A 161 -10.24 -7.56 22.21
N MET A 162 -9.52 -7.36 21.09
CA MET A 162 -8.57 -6.24 20.96
C MET A 162 -9.17 -5.01 20.28
N LEU A 163 -9.76 -5.16 19.09
CA LEU A 163 -10.25 -4.01 18.31
C LEU A 163 -11.28 -3.16 19.08
N PRO A 164 -12.26 -3.73 19.81
CA PRO A 164 -13.21 -2.91 20.56
C PRO A 164 -12.55 -2.08 21.67
N GLU A 165 -11.54 -2.63 22.34
CA GLU A 165 -10.79 -1.93 23.39
C GLU A 165 -9.89 -0.84 22.79
N ILE A 166 -9.20 -1.13 21.68
CA ILE A 166 -8.37 -0.15 20.97
C ILE A 166 -9.23 1.00 20.41
N ASN A 167 -10.38 0.69 19.81
CA ASN A 167 -11.30 1.70 19.26
C ASN A 167 -11.93 2.60 20.34
N ARG A 168 -11.94 2.18 21.61
CA ARG A 168 -12.41 3.03 22.75
C ARG A 168 -11.37 4.06 23.17
N VAL A 169 -10.10 3.91 22.78
CA VAL A 169 -9.05 4.88 23.10
C VAL A 169 -9.35 6.20 22.40
N LYS A 170 -9.40 7.29 23.17
CA LYS A 170 -9.72 8.62 22.65
C LYS A 170 -8.65 9.05 21.65
N GLY A 171 -9.08 9.33 20.42
CA GLY A 171 -8.20 9.76 19.33
C GLY A 171 -7.88 8.66 18.32
N VAL A 172 -8.23 7.41 18.58
CA VAL A 172 -8.27 6.37 17.53
C VAL A 172 -9.50 6.59 16.65
N ALA A 173 -9.30 6.72 15.34
CA ALA A 173 -10.40 6.81 14.37
C ALA A 173 -10.95 5.42 14.06
N ARG A 174 -10.03 4.52 13.71
CA ARG A 174 -10.35 3.16 13.31
C ARG A 174 -9.12 2.29 13.52
N SER A 175 -9.33 1.15 14.17
CA SER A 175 -8.45 0.01 14.09
C SER A 175 -9.07 -1.05 13.18
N GLN A 176 -8.27 -1.63 12.30
CA GLN A 176 -8.72 -2.65 11.37
C GLN A 176 -7.60 -3.67 11.15
N ILE A 177 -7.97 -4.94 11.09
CA ILE A 177 -7.06 -6.02 10.68
C ILE A 177 -6.92 -5.97 9.15
N LEU A 178 -5.70 -6.09 8.64
CA LEU A 178 -5.46 -6.23 7.22
C LEU A 178 -5.90 -7.63 6.77
N GLY A 179 -6.86 -7.68 5.85
CA GLY A 179 -7.58 -8.90 5.47
C GLY A 179 -8.75 -9.25 6.39
N SER A 180 -9.54 -10.24 5.99
CA SER A 180 -10.67 -10.72 6.81
C SER A 180 -10.68 -12.24 6.92
N ARG A 181 -10.47 -12.73 8.14
CA ARG A 181 -10.60 -14.15 8.50
C ARG A 181 -11.58 -14.37 9.65
N THR A 182 -12.53 -13.46 9.79
CA THR A 182 -13.63 -13.55 10.75
C THR A 182 -14.40 -14.86 10.57
N TYR A 183 -14.91 -15.42 11.67
CA TYR A 183 -15.72 -16.62 11.60
C TYR A 183 -17.02 -16.34 10.85
N ALA A 184 -17.26 -17.10 9.80
CA ALA A 184 -18.51 -17.10 9.05
C ALA A 184 -19.06 -18.52 8.93
N MET A 185 -20.39 -18.65 8.98
CA MET A 185 -21.03 -19.92 8.66
C MET A 185 -20.95 -20.15 7.15
N ARG A 186 -20.08 -21.07 6.71
CA ARG A 186 -19.92 -21.41 5.30
C ARG A 186 -20.76 -22.62 4.96
N ILE A 187 -21.53 -22.51 3.89
CA ILE A 187 -22.32 -23.60 3.33
C ILE A 187 -21.67 -24.00 2.01
N TRP A 188 -21.00 -25.15 2.01
CA TRP A 188 -20.36 -25.73 0.84
C TRP A 188 -21.35 -26.64 0.14
N LEU A 189 -21.84 -26.22 -1.01
CA LEU A 189 -22.78 -26.99 -1.81
C LEU A 189 -22.05 -28.03 -2.66
N ASN A 190 -22.64 -29.22 -2.80
CA ASN A 190 -22.15 -30.27 -3.69
C ASN A 190 -22.99 -30.28 -4.99
N PRO A 191 -22.45 -29.77 -6.12
CA PRO A 191 -23.21 -29.64 -7.36
C PRO A 191 -23.71 -30.97 -7.92
N ASP A 192 -22.97 -32.06 -7.73
CA ASP A 192 -23.34 -33.38 -8.25
C ASP A 192 -24.53 -33.97 -7.48
N ARG A 193 -24.55 -33.81 -6.16
CA ARG A 193 -25.70 -34.20 -5.34
C ARG A 193 -26.92 -33.32 -5.62
N MET A 194 -26.73 -32.00 -5.70
CA MET A 194 -27.81 -31.08 -6.07
C MET A 194 -28.41 -31.44 -7.43
N ARG A 195 -27.58 -31.81 -8.42
CA ARG A 195 -28.02 -32.28 -9.73
C ARG A 195 -28.81 -33.58 -9.63
N ALA A 196 -28.34 -34.56 -8.83
CA ALA A 196 -29.03 -35.83 -8.63
C ALA A 196 -30.45 -35.66 -8.05
N TYR A 197 -30.63 -34.67 -7.17
CA TYR A 197 -31.93 -34.34 -6.57
C TYR A 197 -32.73 -33.26 -7.31
N ASN A 198 -32.20 -32.72 -8.42
CA ASN A 198 -32.76 -31.61 -9.17
C ASN A 198 -33.12 -30.41 -8.24
N ILE A 199 -32.17 -30.00 -7.41
CA ILE A 199 -32.27 -28.87 -6.50
C ILE A 199 -31.39 -27.74 -7.02
N SER A 200 -31.96 -26.53 -7.12
CA SER A 200 -31.25 -25.32 -7.51
C SER A 200 -30.64 -24.60 -6.31
N VAL A 201 -29.66 -23.71 -6.55
CA VAL A 201 -29.09 -22.85 -5.50
C VAL A 201 -30.14 -21.90 -4.92
N ASP A 202 -31.06 -21.40 -5.76
CA ASP A 202 -32.14 -20.50 -5.33
C ASP A 202 -33.07 -21.16 -4.30
N GLU A 203 -33.35 -22.45 -4.45
CA GLU A 203 -34.13 -23.21 -3.47
C GLU A 203 -33.40 -23.34 -2.13
N VAL A 204 -32.09 -23.56 -2.16
CA VAL A 204 -31.28 -23.59 -0.94
C VAL A 204 -31.31 -22.22 -0.27
N MET A 205 -31.07 -21.14 -1.01
CA MET A 205 -31.10 -19.78 -0.49
C MET A 205 -32.47 -19.42 0.10
N LYS A 206 -33.55 -19.84 -0.55
CA LYS A 206 -34.92 -19.66 -0.04
C LYS A 206 -35.14 -20.46 1.25
N ALA A 207 -34.74 -21.72 1.30
CA ALA A 207 -34.87 -22.56 2.50
C ALA A 207 -34.10 -21.97 3.70
N LEU A 208 -32.89 -21.48 3.47
CA LEU A 208 -32.09 -20.76 4.47
C LEU A 208 -32.82 -19.51 4.96
N GLY A 209 -33.37 -18.72 4.04
CA GLY A 209 -34.11 -17.49 4.34
C GLY A 209 -35.44 -17.70 5.05
N GLU A 210 -36.08 -18.85 4.90
CA GLU A 210 -37.36 -19.18 5.55
C GLU A 210 -37.17 -19.81 6.94
N GLN A 211 -36.11 -20.60 7.15
CA GLN A 211 -35.89 -21.35 8.40
C GLN A 211 -34.96 -20.64 9.38
N SER A 212 -33.98 -19.86 8.90
CA SER A 212 -33.03 -19.14 9.77
C SER A 212 -33.42 -17.66 9.91
N ILE A 213 -34.58 -17.43 10.53
CA ILE A 213 -35.17 -16.09 10.68
C ILE A 213 -35.13 -15.59 12.12
N VAL A 214 -34.99 -14.27 12.27
CA VAL A 214 -35.22 -13.60 13.56
C VAL A 214 -36.72 -13.32 13.70
N GLY A 215 -37.43 -14.27 14.32
CA GLY A 215 -38.87 -14.16 14.58
C GLY A 215 -39.22 -13.10 15.63
N ARG A 216 -40.38 -12.45 15.47
CA ARG A 216 -40.93 -11.46 16.41
C ARG A 216 -42.28 -11.94 16.97
N PRO A 217 -42.30 -12.91 17.89
CA PRO A 217 -43.53 -13.57 18.33
C PRO A 217 -44.41 -12.70 19.25
N GLY A 218 -43.93 -11.55 19.72
CA GLY A 218 -44.72 -10.59 20.49
C GLY A 218 -44.86 -10.95 21.98
N ARG A 219 -45.91 -10.44 22.63
CA ARG A 219 -46.17 -10.61 24.06
C ARG A 219 -47.59 -11.13 24.28
N LEU A 220 -47.75 -12.06 25.22
CA LEU A 220 -49.05 -12.58 25.67
C LEU A 220 -49.47 -11.84 26.94
N GLY A 221 -50.78 -11.60 27.10
CA GLY A 221 -51.31 -10.93 28.29
C GLY A 221 -51.09 -9.42 28.32
N GLN A 222 -50.74 -8.81 27.18
CA GLN A 222 -50.68 -7.35 27.07
C GLN A 222 -52.06 -6.76 27.38
N SER A 223 -52.11 -5.80 28.31
CA SER A 223 -53.37 -5.13 28.67
C SER A 223 -53.88 -4.34 27.48
N SER A 224 -55.03 -4.73 26.95
CA SER A 224 -55.72 -4.01 25.87
C SER A 224 -56.62 -2.89 26.40
N GLY A 225 -56.65 -2.64 27.72
CA GLY A 225 -57.60 -1.75 28.38
C GLY A 225 -59.03 -2.30 28.50
N ILE A 226 -59.35 -3.40 27.81
CA ILE A 226 -60.69 -4.04 27.82
C ILE A 226 -60.88 -4.96 29.02
N LYS A 227 -59.82 -5.68 29.43
CA LYS A 227 -59.84 -6.59 30.56
C LYS A 227 -58.48 -6.56 31.25
N ALA A 228 -58.49 -6.43 32.58
CA ALA A 228 -57.26 -6.51 33.38
C ALA A 228 -56.61 -7.89 33.21
N GLN A 229 -55.34 -7.91 32.85
CA GLN A 229 -54.51 -9.11 32.76
C GLN A 229 -53.55 -9.13 33.94
N SER A 230 -53.36 -10.29 34.57
CA SER A 230 -52.54 -10.41 35.78
C SER A 230 -51.04 -10.54 35.49
N LEU A 231 -50.67 -11.08 34.33
CA LEU A 231 -49.28 -11.34 33.94
C LEU A 231 -49.11 -11.09 32.44
N GLU A 232 -47.97 -10.51 32.07
CA GLU A 232 -47.54 -10.31 30.69
C GLU A 232 -46.29 -11.15 30.43
N TYR A 233 -46.35 -12.01 29.42
CA TYR A 233 -45.23 -12.88 29.02
C TYR A 233 -44.65 -12.41 27.68
N VAL A 234 -43.34 -12.21 27.62
CA VAL A 234 -42.64 -11.99 26.34
C VAL A 234 -42.39 -13.35 25.71
N LEU A 235 -42.91 -13.57 24.51
CA LEU A 235 -42.58 -14.76 23.74
C LEU A 235 -41.18 -14.59 23.15
N THR A 236 -40.37 -15.64 23.24
CA THR A 236 -39.06 -15.70 22.58
C THR A 236 -39.09 -16.82 21.55
N TYR A 237 -38.51 -16.56 20.39
CA TYR A 237 -38.35 -17.53 19.31
C TYR A 237 -36.87 -17.87 19.20
N LYS A 238 -36.54 -19.15 18.97
CA LYS A 238 -35.15 -19.63 18.92
C LYS A 238 -34.29 -18.81 17.94
N GLY A 239 -34.89 -18.32 16.86
CA GLY A 239 -34.29 -17.33 15.97
C GLY A 239 -33.36 -17.94 14.92
N ARG A 240 -32.37 -17.15 14.50
CA ARG A 240 -31.32 -17.55 13.55
C ARG A 240 -30.43 -18.64 14.17
N PHE A 241 -30.09 -19.66 13.40
CA PHE A 241 -29.22 -20.74 13.86
C PHE A 241 -27.78 -20.27 14.11
N SER A 242 -27.13 -20.91 15.08
CA SER A 242 -25.78 -20.56 15.54
C SER A 242 -24.77 -21.69 15.34
N GLU A 243 -25.21 -22.95 15.36
CA GLU A 243 -24.30 -24.10 15.20
C GLU A 243 -24.34 -24.65 13.76
N PRO A 244 -23.21 -25.15 13.22
CA PRO A 244 -23.20 -25.75 11.88
C PRO A 244 -24.19 -26.91 11.71
N SER A 245 -24.36 -27.72 12.76
CA SER A 245 -25.32 -28.84 12.83
C SER A 245 -26.77 -28.40 12.58
N GLU A 246 -27.15 -27.22 13.07
CA GLU A 246 -28.48 -26.66 12.88
C GLU A 246 -28.71 -26.26 11.42
N TYR A 247 -27.67 -25.74 10.74
CA TYR A 247 -27.75 -25.44 9.30
C TYR A 247 -27.79 -26.71 8.46
N GLU A 248 -27.03 -27.74 8.84
CA GLU A 248 -27.03 -29.05 8.17
C GLU A 248 -28.40 -29.74 8.16
N ASP A 249 -29.21 -29.50 9.20
CA ASP A 249 -30.54 -30.07 9.34
C ASP A 249 -31.66 -29.26 8.66
N ILE A 250 -31.32 -28.15 7.99
CA ILE A 250 -32.29 -27.34 7.23
C ILE A 250 -32.92 -28.18 6.13
N ILE A 251 -34.25 -28.19 6.10
CA ILE A 251 -35.01 -28.95 5.11
C ILE A 251 -35.11 -28.12 3.83
N VAL A 252 -34.45 -28.56 2.76
CA VAL A 252 -34.45 -27.85 1.47
C VAL A 252 -35.70 -28.20 0.67
N ARG A 253 -36.09 -29.47 0.66
CA ARG A 253 -37.31 -29.94 -0.02
C ARG A 253 -37.91 -31.10 0.76
N ALA A 254 -39.23 -31.12 0.89
CA ALA A 254 -39.96 -32.25 1.45
C ALA A 254 -41.04 -32.69 0.45
N ASN A 255 -41.26 -34.00 0.31
CA ASN A 255 -42.32 -34.53 -0.52
C ASN A 255 -43.51 -35.04 0.32
N SER A 256 -44.63 -35.31 -0.35
CA SER A 256 -45.86 -35.82 0.28
C SER A 256 -45.72 -37.23 0.86
N ASN A 257 -44.67 -37.96 0.47
CA ASN A 257 -44.40 -39.32 0.93
C ASN A 257 -43.58 -39.33 2.24
N GLY A 258 -43.23 -38.16 2.78
CA GLY A 258 -42.46 -38.01 4.02
C GLY A 258 -40.94 -38.02 3.84
N GLU A 259 -40.45 -38.08 2.61
CA GLU A 259 -39.03 -37.92 2.31
C GLU A 259 -38.66 -36.45 2.36
N SER A 260 -37.57 -36.13 3.05
CA SER A 260 -37.05 -34.77 3.17
C SER A 260 -35.58 -34.76 2.81
N ILE A 261 -35.19 -33.82 1.96
CA ILE A 261 -33.80 -33.56 1.59
C ILE A 261 -33.33 -32.41 2.46
N ARG A 262 -32.29 -32.68 3.25
CA ARG A 262 -31.67 -31.70 4.14
C ARG A 262 -30.44 -31.09 3.49
N LEU A 263 -29.96 -29.99 4.05
CA LEU A 263 -28.74 -29.33 3.56
C LEU A 263 -27.53 -30.28 3.58
N LYS A 264 -27.39 -31.10 4.62
CA LYS A 264 -26.31 -32.11 4.72
C LYS A 264 -26.34 -33.18 3.63
N ASP A 265 -27.49 -33.40 3.00
CA ASP A 265 -27.60 -34.37 1.92
C ASP A 265 -27.01 -33.82 0.62
N ILE A 266 -26.99 -32.48 0.46
CA ILE A 266 -26.55 -31.78 -0.76
C ILE A 266 -25.34 -30.86 -0.54
N GLY A 267 -24.76 -30.85 0.66
CA GLY A 267 -23.67 -29.96 1.03
C GLY A 267 -23.20 -30.19 2.46
N LYS A 268 -22.37 -29.26 2.96
CA LYS A 268 -21.84 -29.26 4.33
C LYS A 268 -21.91 -27.85 4.89
N ALA A 269 -22.25 -27.71 6.17
CA ALA A 269 -22.08 -26.44 6.87
C ALA A 269 -20.87 -26.51 7.81
N GLU A 270 -20.05 -25.46 7.83
CA GLU A 270 -18.94 -25.37 8.77
C GLU A 270 -18.68 -23.94 9.19
N LEU A 271 -18.09 -23.78 10.38
CA LEU A 271 -17.61 -22.48 10.83
C LEU A 271 -16.24 -22.21 10.18
N GLY A 272 -16.24 -21.52 9.05
CA GLY A 272 -15.07 -21.17 8.26
C GLY A 272 -14.59 -19.74 8.48
N SER A 273 -13.62 -19.31 7.69
CA SER A 273 -13.29 -17.88 7.54
C SER A 273 -14.20 -17.26 6.48
N GLU A 274 -14.62 -16.01 6.68
CA GLU A 274 -15.43 -15.26 5.71
C GLU A 274 -14.70 -15.15 4.36
N PHE A 275 -13.46 -14.70 4.38
CA PHE A 275 -12.57 -14.61 3.23
C PHE A 275 -11.26 -15.38 3.45
N PHE A 276 -10.62 -15.75 2.34
CA PHE A 276 -9.28 -16.33 2.28
C PHE A 276 -8.44 -15.47 1.32
N ASP A 277 -8.43 -14.17 1.58
CA ASP A 277 -7.85 -13.17 0.68
C ASP A 277 -6.39 -12.85 1.00
N ILE A 278 -6.01 -12.94 2.27
CA ILE A 278 -4.68 -12.54 2.76
C ILE A 278 -4.09 -13.58 3.71
N TYR A 279 -2.80 -13.91 3.52
CA TYR A 279 -1.96 -14.57 4.54
C TYR A 279 -1.11 -13.52 5.24
N SER A 280 -1.03 -13.59 6.57
CA SER A 280 -0.31 -12.63 7.39
C SER A 280 0.63 -13.37 8.33
N SER A 281 1.92 -13.09 8.21
CA SER A 281 2.94 -13.65 9.08
C SER A 281 3.89 -12.58 9.61
N LEU A 282 4.41 -12.81 10.81
CA LEU A 282 5.46 -12.00 11.43
C LEU A 282 6.63 -12.92 11.75
N ASP A 283 7.80 -12.65 11.17
CA ASP A 283 9.03 -13.43 11.41
C ASP A 283 8.80 -14.95 11.28
N GLY A 284 7.89 -15.34 10.37
CA GLY A 284 7.56 -16.73 10.01
C GLY A 284 6.45 -17.36 10.85
N HIS A 285 5.94 -16.64 11.85
CA HIS A 285 4.82 -17.04 12.68
C HIS A 285 3.49 -16.48 12.16
N PRO A 286 2.37 -17.23 12.27
CA PRO A 286 1.04 -16.71 11.98
C PRO A 286 0.76 -15.42 12.74
N SER A 287 0.23 -14.41 12.05
CA SER A 287 -0.11 -13.12 12.67
C SER A 287 -1.42 -12.55 12.18
N ALA A 288 -2.01 -11.66 12.98
CA ALA A 288 -3.05 -10.73 12.57
C ALA A 288 -2.46 -9.31 12.61
N SER A 289 -2.23 -8.72 11.43
CA SER A 289 -1.71 -7.35 11.31
C SER A 289 -2.82 -6.32 11.46
N ILE A 290 -2.80 -5.58 12.57
CA ILE A 290 -3.78 -4.55 12.91
C ILE A 290 -3.19 -3.18 12.55
N VAL A 291 -3.89 -2.44 11.71
CA VAL A 291 -3.58 -1.03 11.38
C VAL A 291 -4.42 -0.11 12.24
N LEU A 292 -3.77 0.86 12.86
CA LEU A 292 -4.42 1.92 13.62
C LEU A 292 -4.30 3.23 12.86
N LYS A 293 -5.44 3.91 12.67
CA LYS A 293 -5.53 5.25 12.11
C LYS A 293 -6.05 6.21 13.18
N GLN A 294 -5.50 7.42 13.24
CA GLN A 294 -5.88 8.45 14.22
C GLN A 294 -7.01 9.34 13.71
N ASN A 295 -7.75 9.96 14.63
CA ASN A 295 -8.75 10.99 14.34
C ASN A 295 -8.08 12.32 14.01
N TYR A 296 -8.77 13.11 13.22
CA TYR A 296 -8.39 14.49 12.93
C TYR A 296 -8.22 15.31 14.23
N GLY A 297 -7.16 16.11 14.30
CA GLY A 297 -6.86 16.98 15.45
C GLY A 297 -6.51 16.25 16.76
N SER A 298 -6.30 14.93 16.73
CA SER A 298 -5.80 14.18 17.88
C SER A 298 -4.26 14.24 17.98
N ASN A 299 -3.72 14.07 19.18
CA ASN A 299 -2.27 14.03 19.39
C ASN A 299 -1.76 12.60 19.17
N ALA A 300 -0.96 12.40 18.12
CA ALA A 300 -0.45 11.09 17.74
C ALA A 300 0.32 10.41 18.90
N SER A 301 1.19 11.15 19.58
CA SER A 301 2.00 10.63 20.69
C SER A 301 1.14 10.18 21.88
N ASP A 302 0.12 10.96 22.23
CA ASP A 302 -0.77 10.64 23.35
C ASP A 302 -1.64 9.42 23.05
N VAL A 303 -2.12 9.30 21.80
CA VAL A 303 -2.91 8.15 21.34
C VAL A 303 -2.04 6.90 21.34
N ILE A 304 -0.84 6.97 20.78
CA ILE A 304 0.12 5.85 20.75
C ILE A 304 0.47 5.38 22.15
N LYS A 305 0.74 6.30 23.07
CA LYS A 305 1.03 5.98 24.47
C LYS A 305 -0.14 5.22 25.13
N GLN A 306 -1.37 5.73 24.99
CA GLN A 306 -2.56 5.07 25.54
C GLN A 306 -2.81 3.69 24.90
N VAL A 307 -2.58 3.56 23.59
CA VAL A 307 -2.70 2.26 22.90
C VAL A 307 -1.65 1.28 23.44
N LYS A 308 -0.38 1.68 23.60
CA LYS A 308 0.68 0.85 24.18
C LYS A 308 0.34 0.40 25.60
N GLU A 309 -0.12 1.33 26.46
CA GLU A 309 -0.57 1.02 27.81
C GLU A 309 -1.72 -0.01 27.80
N LYS A 310 -2.68 0.16 26.88
CA LYS A 310 -3.80 -0.78 26.76
C LYS A 310 -3.38 -2.14 26.21
N LEU A 311 -2.42 -2.19 25.28
CA LEU A 311 -1.87 -3.45 24.77
C LEU A 311 -1.12 -4.23 25.86
N GLU A 312 -0.36 -3.56 26.72
CA GLU A 312 0.26 -4.18 27.89
C GLU A 312 -0.78 -4.73 28.89
N GLU A 313 -1.85 -3.98 29.16
CA GLU A 313 -2.98 -4.47 29.98
C GLU A 313 -3.62 -5.72 29.35
N MET A 314 -3.86 -5.69 28.04
CA MET A 314 -4.46 -6.83 27.31
C MET A 314 -3.55 -8.05 27.28
N LYS A 315 -2.23 -7.86 27.25
CA LYS A 315 -1.22 -8.95 27.23
C LYS A 315 -1.36 -9.88 28.43
N GLU A 316 -1.82 -9.41 29.58
CA GLU A 316 -2.06 -10.26 30.77
C GLU A 316 -3.18 -11.30 30.54
N THR A 317 -4.10 -11.03 29.61
CA THR A 317 -5.24 -11.90 29.28
C THR A 317 -5.00 -12.81 28.08
N PHE A 318 -3.81 -12.72 27.46
CA PHE A 318 -3.49 -13.49 26.28
C PHE A 318 -3.35 -14.98 26.62
N PRO A 319 -3.90 -15.88 25.77
CA PRO A 319 -3.64 -17.31 25.89
C PRO A 319 -2.13 -17.61 25.82
N PRO A 320 -1.64 -18.68 26.48
CA PRO A 320 -0.23 -19.06 26.43
C PRO A 320 0.28 -19.25 25.00
N GLY A 321 1.41 -18.61 24.67
CA GLY A 321 2.02 -18.67 23.34
C GLY A 321 1.51 -17.63 22.34
N MET A 322 0.69 -16.67 22.77
CA MET A 322 0.30 -15.50 22.00
C MET A 322 1.02 -14.26 22.55
N ASP A 323 1.56 -13.43 21.66
CA ASP A 323 2.16 -12.15 22.01
C ASP A 323 1.88 -11.13 20.90
N TYR A 324 2.22 -9.86 21.13
CA TYR A 324 2.10 -8.83 20.13
C TYR A 324 3.46 -8.16 19.87
N LYS A 325 3.63 -7.63 18.66
CA LYS A 325 4.79 -6.83 18.27
C LYS A 325 4.30 -5.59 17.52
N ILE A 326 4.85 -4.44 17.87
CA ILE A 326 4.57 -3.20 17.14
C ILE A 326 5.55 -3.14 15.97
N SER A 327 5.03 -3.21 14.76
CA SER A 327 5.82 -3.27 13.53
C SER A 327 5.85 -1.95 12.77
N TYR A 328 5.24 -0.90 13.27
CA TYR A 328 5.45 0.45 12.77
C TYR A 328 4.87 1.39 13.82
N ASP A 329 5.61 2.44 14.15
CA ASP A 329 5.23 3.40 15.17
C ASP A 329 5.77 4.78 14.80
N VAL A 330 4.87 5.67 14.37
CA VAL A 330 5.26 7.04 14.00
C VAL A 330 5.82 7.84 15.20
N SER A 331 5.51 7.45 16.45
CA SER A 331 6.05 8.13 17.63
C SER A 331 7.56 7.94 17.75
N GLN A 332 8.12 6.80 17.35
CA GLN A 332 9.57 6.57 17.47
C GLN A 332 10.37 7.57 16.65
N PHE A 333 9.95 7.78 15.40
CA PHE A 333 10.56 8.79 14.53
C PHE A 333 10.31 10.21 15.06
N LEU A 334 9.08 10.50 15.54
CA LEU A 334 8.73 11.80 16.08
C LEU A 334 9.55 12.15 17.33
N ASP A 335 9.63 11.23 18.29
CA ASP A 335 10.33 11.40 19.56
C ASP A 335 11.83 11.56 19.32
N ALA A 336 12.43 10.72 18.47
CA ALA A 336 13.83 10.85 18.06
C ALA A 336 14.12 12.18 17.36
N SER A 337 13.21 12.63 16.49
CA SER A 337 13.35 13.90 15.78
C SER A 337 13.22 15.09 16.74
N ILE A 338 12.27 15.06 17.68
CA ILE A 338 12.12 16.11 18.71
C ILE A 338 13.36 16.14 19.61
N GLU A 339 13.84 14.99 20.07
CA GLU A 339 15.06 14.88 20.89
C GLU A 339 16.27 15.47 20.15
N GLN A 340 16.44 15.13 18.86
CA GLN A 340 17.52 15.67 18.05
C GLN A 340 17.40 17.18 17.86
N VAL A 341 16.19 17.73 17.70
CA VAL A 341 15.99 19.17 17.64
C VAL A 341 16.28 19.83 18.99
N LEU A 342 15.92 19.20 20.12
CA LEU A 342 16.27 19.70 21.46
C LEU A 342 17.79 19.70 21.69
N HIS A 343 18.49 18.66 21.23
CA HIS A 343 19.96 18.65 21.22
C HIS A 343 20.52 19.78 20.35
N THR A 344 19.96 19.98 19.16
CA THR A 344 20.37 21.06 18.26
C THR A 344 20.11 22.44 18.88
N LEU A 345 18.97 22.64 19.55
CA LEU A 345 18.65 23.87 20.28
C LEU A 345 19.66 24.13 21.41
N ARG A 346 19.97 23.09 22.20
CA ARG A 346 20.98 23.16 23.27
C ARG A 346 22.35 23.53 22.70
N ASP A 347 22.79 22.84 21.65
CA ASP A 347 24.12 23.02 21.07
C ASP A 347 24.25 24.38 20.38
N ALA A 348 23.22 24.81 19.65
CA ALA A 348 23.14 26.16 19.07
C ALA A 348 23.21 27.23 20.16
N PHE A 349 22.50 27.06 21.26
CA PHE A 349 22.51 28.00 22.38
C PHE A 349 23.89 28.07 23.08
N ILE A 350 24.56 26.92 23.26
CA ILE A 350 25.92 26.87 23.80
C ILE A 350 26.91 27.55 22.83
N LEU A 351 26.81 27.27 21.53
CA LEU A 351 27.66 27.89 20.52
C LEU A 351 27.49 29.41 20.49
N VAL A 352 26.25 29.89 20.53
CA VAL A 352 25.95 31.32 20.65
C VAL A 352 26.56 31.90 21.92
N ALA A 353 26.37 31.27 23.07
CA ALA A 353 26.94 31.73 24.34
C ALA A 353 28.48 31.82 24.27
N ILE A 354 29.14 30.84 23.65
CA ILE A 354 30.59 30.85 23.43
C ILE A 354 31.00 32.00 22.52
N VAL A 355 30.32 32.19 21.38
CA VAL A 355 30.61 33.28 20.44
C VAL A 355 30.46 34.64 21.14
N VAL A 356 29.34 34.87 21.83
CA VAL A 356 29.10 36.10 22.60
C VAL A 356 30.17 36.32 23.66
N PHE A 357 30.57 35.26 24.37
CA PHE A 357 31.63 35.34 25.38
C PHE A 357 32.99 35.72 24.78
N ILE A 358 33.33 35.17 23.61
CA ILE A 358 34.58 35.49 22.91
C ILE A 358 34.60 36.96 22.47
N PHE A 359 33.49 37.48 21.95
CA PHE A 359 33.39 38.87 21.48
C PHE A 359 33.35 39.88 22.63
N LEU A 360 32.57 39.63 23.69
CA LEU A 360 32.39 40.58 24.79
C LEU A 360 33.44 40.44 25.91
N GLY A 361 34.07 39.27 26.03
CA GLY A 361 35.15 39.01 26.99
C GLY A 361 34.74 39.03 28.47
N ASP A 362 33.44 39.06 28.77
CA ASP A 362 32.88 39.13 30.13
C ASP A 362 31.65 38.23 30.31
N TRP A 363 31.67 37.44 31.40
CA TRP A 363 30.60 36.50 31.72
C TRP A 363 29.26 37.19 32.01
N ARG A 364 29.26 38.36 32.67
CA ARG A 364 28.00 39.06 33.00
C ARG A 364 27.32 39.58 31.73
N SER A 365 28.10 40.02 30.78
CA SER A 365 27.64 40.50 29.48
C SER A 365 27.06 39.37 28.64
N THR A 366 27.69 38.19 28.70
CA THR A 366 27.22 36.97 28.03
C THR A 366 25.92 36.43 28.65
N LEU A 367 25.74 36.57 29.97
CA LEU A 367 24.54 36.13 30.67
C LEU A 367 23.26 36.86 30.19
N ILE A 368 23.39 38.08 29.66
CA ILE A 368 22.23 38.89 29.25
C ILE A 368 21.52 38.27 28.03
N PRO A 369 22.18 37.99 26.89
CA PRO A 369 21.55 37.23 25.80
C PRO A 369 21.10 35.83 26.21
N ILE A 370 21.86 35.14 27.07
CA ILE A 370 21.49 33.81 27.60
C ILE A 370 20.13 33.86 28.32
N LEU A 371 19.81 34.94 29.03
CA LEU A 371 18.51 35.08 29.69
C LEU A 371 17.41 35.61 28.76
N ALA A 372 17.77 36.47 27.80
CA ALA A 372 16.80 37.11 26.90
C ALA A 372 16.25 36.16 25.81
N VAL A 373 17.11 35.29 25.26
CA VAL A 373 16.76 34.44 24.12
C VAL A 373 15.69 33.39 24.48
N PRO A 374 15.81 32.63 25.60
CA PRO A 374 14.78 31.68 25.98
C PRO A 374 13.41 32.31 26.22
N VAL A 375 13.35 33.55 26.72
CA VAL A 375 12.09 34.28 26.90
C VAL A 375 11.36 34.44 25.57
N SER A 376 12.10 34.75 24.50
CA SER A 376 11.52 34.98 23.18
C SER A 376 11.09 33.68 22.50
N LEU A 377 11.91 32.62 22.60
CA LEU A 377 11.61 31.32 22.02
C LEU A 377 10.44 30.62 22.74
N ILE A 378 10.43 30.64 24.08
CA ILE A 378 9.32 30.11 24.86
C ILE A 378 8.05 30.92 24.56
N GLY A 379 8.17 32.25 24.50
CA GLY A 379 7.05 33.13 24.16
C GLY A 379 6.45 32.85 22.78
N ALA A 380 7.24 32.39 21.80
CA ALA A 380 6.75 32.07 20.47
C ALA A 380 5.69 30.96 20.48
N PHE A 381 5.75 30.00 21.42
CA PHE A 381 4.73 28.96 21.57
C PHE A 381 3.34 29.53 21.88
N PHE A 382 3.25 30.68 22.57
CA PHE A 382 1.98 31.35 22.76
C PHE A 382 1.39 31.85 21.43
N ALA A 383 2.23 32.39 20.53
CA ALA A 383 1.78 32.79 19.21
C ALA A 383 1.40 31.58 18.34
N ILE A 384 2.18 30.49 18.40
CA ILE A 384 1.87 29.21 17.73
C ILE A 384 0.46 28.75 18.14
N GLN A 385 0.17 28.74 19.46
CA GLN A 385 -1.15 28.39 19.98
C GLN A 385 -2.24 29.36 19.53
N PHE A 386 -1.98 30.67 19.58
CA PHE A 386 -2.92 31.71 19.17
C PHE A 386 -3.34 31.58 17.70
N PHE A 387 -2.42 31.16 16.82
CA PHE A 387 -2.69 30.93 15.39
C PHE A 387 -3.17 29.52 15.07
N GLY A 388 -3.41 28.67 16.09
CA GLY A 388 -3.92 27.31 15.93
C GLY A 388 -2.93 26.36 15.25
N LEU A 389 -1.63 26.60 15.42
CA LEU A 389 -0.56 25.76 14.88
C LEU A 389 -0.20 24.64 15.87
N SER A 390 0.48 23.59 15.40
CA SER A 390 0.95 22.46 16.23
C SER A 390 2.45 22.55 16.51
N ILE A 391 2.94 21.80 17.49
CA ILE A 391 4.38 21.56 17.65
C ILE A 391 4.77 20.46 16.66
N ASN A 392 5.52 20.83 15.64
CA ASN A 392 6.00 19.94 14.59
C ASN A 392 7.41 20.29 14.14
N LEU A 393 8.03 19.44 13.30
CA LEU A 393 9.42 19.63 12.86
C LEU A 393 9.66 20.98 12.20
N VAL A 394 8.70 21.49 11.43
CA VAL A 394 8.79 22.80 10.74
C VAL A 394 8.83 23.94 11.75
N THR A 395 7.94 23.92 12.74
CA THR A 395 7.94 24.94 13.81
C THR A 395 9.19 24.86 14.69
N LEU A 396 9.68 23.67 15.00
CA LEU A 396 10.90 23.50 15.79
C LEU A 396 12.15 23.94 15.01
N PHE A 397 12.25 23.64 13.71
CA PHE A 397 13.32 24.16 12.85
C PHE A 397 13.25 25.68 12.70
N ALA A 398 12.06 26.26 12.60
CA ALA A 398 11.88 27.70 12.63
C ALA A 398 12.41 28.30 13.95
N LEU A 399 12.17 27.67 15.10
CA LEU A 399 12.74 28.11 16.38
C LEU A 399 14.26 27.99 16.44
N VAL A 400 14.84 26.91 15.90
CA VAL A 400 16.31 26.75 15.81
C VAL A 400 16.93 27.86 14.98
N LEU A 401 16.37 28.16 13.81
CA LEU A 401 16.85 29.26 12.95
C LEU A 401 16.59 30.63 13.58
N ALA A 402 15.50 30.78 14.33
CA ALA A 402 15.19 32.00 15.06
C ALA A 402 16.24 32.34 16.11
N ILE A 403 16.96 31.36 16.69
CA ILE A 403 18.03 31.62 17.67
C ILE A 403 19.01 32.66 17.13
N GLY A 404 19.51 32.49 15.91
CA GLY A 404 20.49 33.42 15.32
C GLY A 404 19.94 34.85 15.26
N ILE A 405 18.71 35.00 14.80
CA ILE A 405 18.07 36.32 14.61
C ILE A 405 17.67 36.96 15.96
N VAL A 406 17.13 36.17 16.89
CA VAL A 406 16.68 36.63 18.22
C VAL A 406 17.87 37.08 19.07
N VAL A 407 18.99 36.37 18.95
CA VAL A 407 20.22 36.71 19.68
C VAL A 407 20.78 38.05 19.21
N ASP A 408 20.72 38.35 17.91
CA ASP A 408 21.29 39.58 17.33
C ASP A 408 20.74 40.85 18.00
N ASP A 409 19.43 40.94 18.25
CA ASP A 409 18.82 42.09 18.92
C ASP A 409 19.38 42.29 20.34
N ALA A 410 19.59 41.20 21.08
CA ALA A 410 20.14 41.24 22.43
C ALA A 410 21.63 41.59 22.42
N ILE A 411 22.40 41.03 21.48
CA ILE A 411 23.83 41.34 21.32
C ILE A 411 24.03 42.82 20.99
N VAL A 412 23.30 43.34 20.01
CA VAL A 412 23.46 44.75 19.56
C VAL A 412 23.24 45.73 20.70
N VAL A 413 22.27 45.46 21.59
CA VAL A 413 22.05 46.30 22.78
C VAL A 413 23.22 46.20 23.76
N VAL A 414 23.72 44.99 24.05
CA VAL A 414 24.83 44.78 24.99
C VAL A 414 26.14 45.36 24.45
N GLU A 415 26.44 45.14 23.18
CA GLU A 415 27.61 45.67 22.47
C GLU A 415 27.58 47.20 22.48
N ALA A 416 26.44 47.81 22.17
CA ALA A 416 26.32 49.26 22.20
C ALA A 416 26.51 49.86 23.59
N VAL A 417 26.10 49.17 24.65
CA VAL A 417 26.38 49.59 26.02
C VAL A 417 27.88 49.51 26.32
N HIS A 418 28.57 48.47 25.85
CA HIS A 418 30.03 48.38 25.95
C HIS A 418 30.75 49.46 25.15
N ALA A 419 30.31 49.75 23.93
CA ALA A 419 30.84 50.84 23.13
C ALA A 419 30.73 52.20 23.86
N LYS A 420 29.65 52.43 24.61
CA LYS A 420 29.51 53.63 25.46
C LYS A 420 30.39 53.60 26.71
N PHE A 421 30.74 52.44 27.25
CA PHE A 421 31.74 52.34 28.32
C PHE A 421 33.15 52.66 27.81
N GLU A 422 33.47 52.28 26.58
CA GLU A 422 34.74 52.66 25.94
C GLU A 422 34.80 54.16 25.62
N GLU A 423 33.71 54.73 25.08
CA GLU A 423 33.62 56.16 24.76
C GLU A 423 33.65 57.05 26.02
N PHE A 424 33.01 56.62 27.11
CA PHE A 424 32.92 57.37 28.36
C PHE A 424 33.37 56.52 29.57
N PRO A 425 34.67 56.52 29.92
CA PRO A 425 35.23 55.65 30.96
C PRO A 425 34.57 55.79 32.36
N ASN A 426 34.01 56.96 32.69
CA ASN A 426 33.40 57.23 34.01
C ASN A 426 31.85 57.19 34.00
N ILE A 427 31.21 56.70 32.95
CA ILE A 427 29.75 56.63 32.88
C ILE A 427 29.21 55.50 33.76
N THR A 428 28.09 55.76 34.45
CA THR A 428 27.38 54.70 35.18
C THR A 428 26.64 53.78 34.20
N PRO A 429 26.50 52.46 34.48
CA PRO A 429 25.75 51.52 33.64
C PRO A 429 24.34 52.02 33.29
N TYR A 430 23.65 52.63 34.26
CA TYR A 430 22.33 53.22 34.06
C TYR A 430 22.32 54.33 33.00
N MET A 431 23.28 55.26 33.07
CA MET A 431 23.37 56.37 32.11
C MET A 431 23.82 55.91 30.73
N ALA A 432 24.70 54.90 30.66
CA ALA A 432 25.11 54.28 29.39
C ALA A 432 23.91 53.65 28.68
N VAL A 433 23.15 52.80 29.36
CA VAL A 433 21.94 52.17 28.83
C VAL A 433 20.91 53.20 28.38
N LYS A 434 20.71 54.28 29.14
CA LYS A 434 19.79 55.36 28.77
C LYS A 434 20.18 56.05 27.46
N LYS A 435 21.48 56.27 27.23
CA LYS A 435 21.98 56.82 25.95
C LYS A 435 21.79 55.83 24.81
N VAL A 436 22.15 54.55 25.01
CA VAL A 436 22.01 53.49 24.00
C VAL A 436 20.55 53.33 23.55
N LEU A 437 19.60 53.32 24.48
CA LEU A 437 18.17 53.25 24.13
C LEU A 437 17.68 54.47 23.33
N GLY A 438 18.33 55.63 23.44
CA GLY A 438 18.02 56.77 22.59
C GLY A 438 18.51 56.60 21.15
N GLU A 439 19.63 55.90 20.96
CA GLU A 439 20.32 55.75 19.68
C GLU A 439 19.82 54.53 18.88
N ILE A 440 19.59 53.39 19.56
CA ILE A 440 19.40 52.09 18.89
C ILE A 440 17.95 51.61 18.85
N SER A 441 17.05 52.14 19.70
CA SER A 441 15.66 51.68 19.71
C SER A 441 14.96 51.80 18.36
N GLY A 442 15.25 52.84 17.58
CA GLY A 442 14.72 52.98 16.21
C GLY A 442 15.27 51.95 15.23
N ALA A 443 16.56 51.61 15.37
CA ALA A 443 17.22 50.61 14.53
C ALA A 443 16.67 49.19 14.80
N ILE A 444 16.48 48.81 16.07
CA ILE A 444 15.88 47.51 16.43
C ILE A 444 14.48 47.40 15.83
N ILE A 445 13.62 48.41 16.02
CA ILE A 445 12.25 48.40 15.46
C ILE A 445 12.30 48.28 13.93
N ALA A 446 13.23 48.97 13.26
CA ALA A 446 13.40 48.88 11.81
C ALA A 446 13.85 47.49 11.36
N ILE A 447 14.81 46.87 12.04
CA ILE A 447 15.28 45.50 11.76
C ILE A 447 14.11 44.52 11.93
N THR A 448 13.38 44.59 13.04
CA THR A 448 12.20 43.76 13.30
C THR A 448 11.15 43.94 12.20
N ALA A 449 10.82 45.19 11.84
CA ALA A 449 9.82 45.48 10.82
C ALA A 449 10.22 44.94 9.43
N VAL A 450 11.49 45.06 9.05
CA VAL A 450 12.02 44.52 7.79
C VAL A 450 11.93 42.99 7.79
N MET A 451 12.36 42.33 8.87
CA MET A 451 12.29 40.88 8.97
C MET A 451 10.85 40.36 8.93
N VAL A 452 9.94 40.99 9.68
CA VAL A 452 8.51 40.65 9.65
C VAL A 452 7.92 40.89 8.26
N SER A 453 8.34 41.93 7.55
CA SER A 453 7.88 42.21 6.18
C SER A 453 8.30 41.15 5.17
N VAL A 454 9.37 40.39 5.45
CA VAL A 454 9.78 39.24 4.61
C VAL A 454 8.93 38.02 4.91
N PHE A 455 8.69 37.68 6.18
CA PHE A 455 7.99 36.45 6.56
C PHE A 455 6.46 36.55 6.50
N LEU A 456 5.88 37.71 6.85
CA LEU A 456 4.43 37.86 6.93
C LEU A 456 3.72 37.62 5.59
N PRO A 457 4.20 38.13 4.43
CA PRO A 457 3.57 37.84 3.13
C PRO A 457 3.59 36.35 2.78
N ILE A 458 4.66 35.64 3.12
CA ILE A 458 4.82 34.21 2.82
C ILE A 458 3.79 33.37 3.59
N SER A 459 3.34 33.84 4.75
CA SER A 459 2.27 33.18 5.52
C SER A 459 0.89 33.16 4.83
N PHE A 460 0.69 34.00 3.80
CA PHE A 460 -0.55 34.05 3.00
C PHE A 460 -0.49 33.21 1.72
N MET A 461 0.61 32.49 1.48
CA MET A 461 0.68 31.55 0.36
C MET A 461 -0.35 30.42 0.54
N SER A 462 -1.03 30.05 -0.53
CA SER A 462 -2.02 28.97 -0.55
C SER A 462 -1.43 27.63 -1.01
N GLY A 463 -2.20 26.56 -0.84
CA GLY A 463 -1.82 25.21 -1.23
C GLY A 463 -0.84 24.53 -0.25
N PRO A 464 -0.37 23.31 -0.57
CA PRO A 464 0.46 22.52 0.33
C PRO A 464 1.76 23.21 0.76
N VAL A 465 2.44 23.84 -0.21
CA VAL A 465 3.67 24.62 0.02
C VAL A 465 3.39 25.82 0.94
N GLY A 466 2.24 26.47 0.76
CA GLY A 466 1.83 27.61 1.57
C GLY A 466 1.62 27.24 3.04
N THR A 467 1.04 26.07 3.33
CA THR A 467 0.87 25.58 4.70
C THR A 467 2.20 25.36 5.41
N PHE A 468 3.22 24.82 4.73
CA PHE A 468 4.59 24.73 5.28
C PHE A 468 5.15 26.09 5.63
N TYR A 469 5.11 27.01 4.67
CA TYR A 469 5.66 28.34 4.89
C TYR A 469 4.88 29.13 5.92
N ARG A 470 3.58 28.90 6.08
CA ARG A 470 2.77 29.52 7.14
C ARG A 470 3.28 29.12 8.52
N GLN A 471 3.53 27.83 8.76
CA GLN A 471 4.08 27.32 10.02
C GLN A 471 5.46 27.92 10.32
N PHE A 472 6.33 27.93 9.30
CA PHE A 472 7.67 28.49 9.40
C PHE A 472 7.65 30.01 9.67
N SER A 473 6.89 30.74 8.87
CA SER A 473 6.86 32.21 8.86
C SER A 473 6.21 32.79 10.11
N ILE A 474 5.11 32.21 10.59
CA ILE A 474 4.44 32.68 11.82
C ILE A 474 5.35 32.42 13.02
N THR A 475 5.99 31.25 13.09
CA THR A 475 6.93 30.92 14.17
C THR A 475 8.14 31.86 14.18
N MET A 476 8.73 32.12 13.01
CA MET A 476 9.85 33.08 12.87
C MET A 476 9.42 34.51 13.21
N ALA A 477 8.34 35.01 12.59
CA ALA A 477 7.89 36.38 12.79
C ALA A 477 7.49 36.66 14.25
N SER A 478 6.79 35.72 14.90
CA SER A 478 6.45 35.85 16.33
C SER A 478 7.68 35.84 17.22
N SER A 479 8.64 34.94 16.98
CA SER A 479 9.91 34.90 17.72
C SER A 479 10.68 36.22 17.61
N ILE A 480 10.74 36.80 16.41
CA ILE A 480 11.43 38.07 16.14
C ILE A 480 10.69 39.25 16.78
N VAL A 481 9.36 39.29 16.74
CA VAL A 481 8.58 40.35 17.40
C VAL A 481 8.74 40.29 18.92
N ILE A 482 8.69 39.09 19.51
CA ILE A 482 8.90 38.93 20.95
C ILE A 482 10.35 39.28 21.31
N SER A 483 11.34 38.89 20.50
CA SER A 483 12.73 39.31 20.63
C SER A 483 12.88 40.81 20.73
N ALA A 484 12.26 41.55 19.81
CA ALA A 484 12.31 43.01 19.80
C ALA A 484 11.71 43.61 21.09
N ILE A 485 10.61 43.04 21.58
CA ILE A 485 10.01 43.44 22.87
C ILE A 485 11.00 43.20 24.00
N VAL A 486 11.62 42.03 24.06
CA VAL A 486 12.61 41.64 25.10
C VAL A 486 13.87 42.52 25.01
N ALA A 487 14.38 42.79 23.81
CA ALA A 487 15.55 43.62 23.54
C ALA A 487 15.34 45.10 23.91
N LEU A 488 14.10 45.60 23.81
CA LEU A 488 13.74 46.97 24.19
C LEU A 488 13.30 47.11 25.65
N THR A 489 13.07 46.00 26.37
CA THR A 489 12.53 46.01 27.74
C THR A 489 13.44 45.31 28.74
N LEU A 490 13.61 43.99 28.64
CA LEU A 490 14.38 43.17 29.57
C LEU A 490 15.88 43.39 29.41
N THR A 491 16.40 43.33 28.17
CA THR A 491 17.84 43.43 27.89
C THR A 491 18.48 44.71 28.46
N PRO A 492 17.88 45.91 28.30
CA PRO A 492 18.42 47.14 28.87
C PRO A 492 18.35 47.15 30.41
N VAL A 493 17.31 46.57 31.00
CA VAL A 493 17.18 46.44 32.46
C VAL A 493 18.26 45.50 33.02
N LEU A 494 18.47 44.36 32.37
CA LEU A 494 19.55 43.43 32.72
C LEU A 494 20.92 44.08 32.53
N CYS A 495 21.12 44.87 31.46
CA CYS A 495 22.34 45.65 31.27
C CYS A 495 22.59 46.62 32.42
N ALA A 496 21.58 47.38 32.83
CA ALA A 496 21.71 48.36 33.92
C ALA A 496 21.95 47.71 35.29
N MET A 497 21.45 46.48 35.51
CA MET A 497 21.58 45.75 36.77
C MET A 497 22.87 44.90 36.86
N LEU A 498 23.28 44.26 35.77
CA LEU A 498 24.34 43.25 35.76
C LEU A 498 25.67 43.78 35.22
N LEU A 499 25.67 44.72 34.28
CA LEU A 499 26.92 45.23 33.71
C LEU A 499 27.65 46.10 34.72
N LYS A 500 28.97 45.93 34.77
CA LYS A 500 29.87 46.82 35.49
C LYS A 500 30.83 47.43 34.49
N ASN A 501 31.04 48.73 34.63
CA ASN A 501 32.05 49.42 33.85
C ASN A 501 33.44 49.05 34.40
N HIS A 502 34.23 48.34 33.60
CA HIS A 502 35.61 47.98 33.92
C HIS A 502 36.62 48.70 33.02
N HIS A 503 36.17 49.61 32.15
CA HIS A 503 37.02 50.39 31.25
C HIS A 503 37.72 51.50 32.07
N GLY A 504 38.98 51.27 32.43
CA GLY A 504 39.79 52.14 33.31
C GLY A 504 40.36 51.47 34.57
N HIS A 505 40.06 50.19 34.82
CA HIS A 505 40.63 49.40 35.92
C HIS A 505 41.55 48.28 35.42
N GLU A 506 42.67 48.01 36.11
CA GLU A 506 43.57 46.91 35.73
C GLU A 506 42.86 45.55 35.81
N ARG A 507 42.71 44.88 34.66
CA ARG A 507 42.18 43.50 34.58
C ARG A 507 43.22 42.52 35.15
N LYS A 508 42.78 41.58 35.99
CA LYS A 508 43.65 40.48 36.46
C LYS A 508 44.11 39.64 35.26
N LYS A 509 45.44 39.48 35.11
CA LYS A 509 46.06 38.74 34.00
C LYS A 509 45.98 37.22 34.24
N ASN A 510 44.90 36.59 33.77
CA ASN A 510 44.72 35.14 33.73
C ASN A 510 45.05 34.59 32.32
N LEU A 511 45.24 33.27 32.19
CA LEU A 511 45.44 32.63 30.88
C LEU A 511 44.28 32.91 29.90
N LEU A 512 43.05 32.94 30.41
CA LEU A 512 41.85 33.32 29.66
C LEU A 512 41.87 34.77 29.16
N THR A 513 42.28 35.73 30.00
CA THR A 513 42.31 37.15 29.58
C THR A 513 43.41 37.41 28.56
N LYS A 514 44.57 36.75 28.68
CA LYS A 514 45.62 36.77 27.64
C LYS A 514 45.15 36.19 26.30
N GLY A 515 44.32 35.15 26.32
CA GLY A 515 43.72 34.56 25.13
C GLY A 515 42.76 35.52 24.42
N LEU A 516 41.85 36.14 25.18
CA LEU A 516 40.91 37.15 24.68
C LEU A 516 41.62 38.40 24.16
N ASP A 517 42.64 38.91 24.87
CA ASP A 517 43.41 40.09 24.44
C ASP A 517 44.13 39.82 23.10
N LYS A 518 44.63 38.59 22.90
CA LYS A 518 45.24 38.15 21.64
C LYS A 518 44.21 38.06 20.51
N PHE A 519 43.01 37.55 20.80
CA PHE A 519 41.90 37.52 19.85
C PHE A 519 41.50 38.94 19.43
N ASN A 520 41.27 39.84 20.39
CA ASN A 520 40.90 41.24 20.14
C ASN A 520 41.96 41.97 19.32
N SER A 521 43.24 41.80 19.67
CA SER A 521 44.35 42.38 18.89
C SER A 521 44.42 41.84 17.45
N GLY A 522 44.05 40.57 17.24
CA GLY A 522 43.94 39.97 15.92
C GLY A 522 42.74 40.53 15.15
N PHE A 523 41.60 40.65 15.82
CA PHE A 523 40.36 41.19 15.29
C PHE A 523 40.53 42.65 14.85
N GLU A 524 41.11 43.52 15.68
CA GLU A 524 41.40 44.91 15.34
C GLU A 524 42.31 45.04 14.10
N LYS A 525 43.35 44.20 14.00
CA LYS A 525 44.21 44.15 12.81
C LYS A 525 43.42 43.76 11.56
N MET A 526 42.48 42.81 11.68
CA MET A 526 41.61 42.41 10.58
C MET A 526 40.63 43.53 10.21
N THR A 527 40.02 44.18 11.19
CA THR A 527 39.13 45.34 11.00
C THR A 527 39.86 46.49 10.30
N GLY A 528 41.10 46.80 10.70
CA GLY A 528 41.92 47.81 10.04
C GLY A 528 42.21 47.48 8.57
N LYS A 529 42.51 46.22 8.26
CA LYS A 529 42.67 45.74 6.87
C LYS A 529 41.37 45.84 6.06
N TYR A 530 40.26 45.41 6.65
CA TYR A 530 38.93 45.48 6.04
C TYR A 530 38.53 46.93 5.72
N VAL A 531 38.68 47.85 6.67
CA VAL A 531 38.40 49.29 6.48
C VAL A 531 39.32 49.89 5.41
N GLY A 532 40.60 49.53 5.38
CA GLY A 532 41.53 49.97 4.34
C GLY A 532 41.12 49.52 2.93
N LEU A 533 40.63 48.29 2.80
CA LEU A 533 40.12 47.72 1.56
C LEU A 533 38.80 48.37 1.13
N LEU A 534 37.89 48.60 2.08
CA LEU A 534 36.64 49.34 1.86
C LEU A 534 36.89 50.75 1.33
N ARG A 535 37.82 51.51 1.94
CA ARG A 535 38.17 52.86 1.47
C ARG A 535 38.64 52.86 0.01
N HIS A 536 39.37 51.82 -0.40
CA HIS A 536 39.78 51.67 -1.80
C HIS A 536 38.60 51.31 -2.71
N MET A 537 37.72 50.39 -2.31
CA MET A 537 36.58 49.96 -3.15
C MET A 537 35.48 51.02 -3.26
N VAL A 538 35.14 51.73 -2.18
CA VAL A 538 34.07 52.75 -2.16
C VAL A 538 34.36 53.90 -3.15
N SER A 539 35.63 54.24 -3.36
CA SER A 539 36.03 55.25 -4.34
C SER A 539 35.79 54.81 -5.80
N ARG A 540 35.61 53.51 -6.06
CA ARG A 540 35.48 52.89 -7.39
C ARG A 540 34.07 52.35 -7.61
N LYS A 541 33.10 53.25 -7.75
CA LYS A 541 31.67 52.89 -7.92
C LYS A 541 31.41 51.87 -9.03
N TRP A 542 32.14 51.94 -10.14
CA TRP A 542 32.01 50.99 -11.25
C TRP A 542 32.37 49.55 -10.85
N LEU A 543 33.38 49.38 -10.00
CA LEU A 543 33.80 48.07 -9.49
C LEU A 543 32.70 47.48 -8.60
N THR A 544 32.07 48.29 -7.75
CA THR A 544 30.94 47.86 -6.92
C THR A 544 29.76 47.38 -7.76
N PHE A 545 29.38 48.13 -8.80
CA PHE A 545 28.31 47.69 -9.72
C PHE A 545 28.70 46.47 -10.55
N ALA A 546 29.95 46.37 -10.99
CA ALA A 546 30.44 45.20 -11.73
C ALA A 546 30.40 43.93 -10.86
N ILE A 547 30.85 44.03 -9.61
CA ILE A 547 30.77 42.92 -8.64
C ILE A 547 29.31 42.56 -8.35
N LEU A 548 28.44 43.55 -8.15
CA LEU A 548 27.01 43.29 -7.95
C LEU A 548 26.41 42.56 -9.15
N LEU A 549 26.69 43.01 -10.37
CA LEU A 549 26.19 42.39 -11.60
C LEU A 549 26.74 40.97 -11.76
N LEU A 550 28.02 40.75 -11.44
CA LEU A 550 28.63 39.42 -11.40
C LEU A 550 27.91 38.50 -10.40
N PHE A 551 27.62 38.99 -9.18
CA PHE A 551 26.87 38.23 -8.18
C PHE A 551 25.45 37.94 -8.65
N CYS A 552 24.73 38.91 -9.23
CA CYS A 552 23.40 38.69 -9.79
C CYS A 552 23.42 37.65 -10.92
N ALA A 553 24.41 37.73 -11.82
CA ALA A 553 24.59 36.77 -12.91
C ALA A 553 24.95 35.37 -12.38
N GLY A 554 25.82 35.31 -11.37
CA GLY A 554 26.18 34.07 -10.68
C GLY A 554 24.98 33.42 -10.01
N THR A 555 24.17 34.18 -9.27
CA THR A 555 22.94 33.69 -8.63
C THR A 555 21.94 33.19 -9.68
N PHE A 556 21.76 33.91 -10.79
CA PHE A 556 20.89 33.47 -11.89
C PHE A 556 21.38 32.17 -12.53
N TYR A 557 22.70 32.03 -12.71
CA TYR A 557 23.31 30.82 -13.26
C TYR A 557 23.16 29.62 -12.31
N VAL A 558 23.44 29.80 -11.02
CA VAL A 558 23.27 28.75 -9.99
C VAL A 558 21.81 28.32 -9.90
N ASN A 559 20.86 29.28 -9.90
CA ASN A 559 19.42 28.97 -9.86
C ASN A 559 18.97 28.12 -11.06
N LYS A 560 19.56 28.31 -12.24
CA LYS A 560 19.27 27.47 -13.42
C LYS A 560 19.81 26.04 -13.33
N ILE A 561 20.86 25.80 -12.55
CA ILE A 561 21.53 24.49 -12.48
C ILE A 561 21.05 23.69 -11.28
N LEU A 562 20.67 24.36 -10.19
CA LEU A 562 20.28 23.71 -8.95
C LEU A 562 18.95 22.95 -9.15
N PRO A 563 18.93 21.61 -8.98
CA PRO A 563 17.71 20.84 -9.08
C PRO A 563 16.70 21.26 -8.01
N SER A 564 15.43 21.37 -8.40
CA SER A 564 14.32 21.62 -7.47
C SER A 564 13.87 20.32 -6.82
N GLY A 565 13.60 20.36 -5.51
CA GLY A 565 12.94 19.30 -4.76
C GLY A 565 11.85 19.87 -3.86
N PHE A 566 10.96 19.02 -3.38
CA PHE A 566 9.92 19.42 -2.43
C PHE A 566 10.39 19.22 -0.99
N ILE A 567 10.53 17.96 -0.56
CA ILE A 567 11.04 17.56 0.76
C ILE A 567 11.93 16.35 0.55
N PRO A 568 13.12 16.27 1.20
CA PRO A 568 13.96 15.09 1.13
C PRO A 568 13.25 13.88 1.72
N SER A 569 13.53 12.68 1.20
CA SER A 569 13.14 11.46 1.91
C SER A 569 13.99 11.29 3.16
N GLU A 570 13.37 10.76 4.21
CA GLU A 570 14.00 10.59 5.51
C GLU A 570 13.92 9.11 5.89
N ASP A 571 14.92 8.67 6.63
CA ASP A 571 14.99 7.30 7.11
C ASP A 571 14.04 7.12 8.31
N GLN A 572 12.84 6.59 8.03
CA GLN A 572 11.79 6.36 9.04
C GLN A 572 11.93 5.03 9.79
N GLY A 573 13.00 4.25 9.55
CA GLY A 573 13.21 2.96 10.21
C GLY A 573 12.36 1.80 9.67
N THR A 574 11.69 1.98 8.52
CA THR A 574 10.87 0.94 7.87
C THR A 574 11.04 1.00 6.35
N ILE A 575 10.98 -0.15 5.70
CA ILE A 575 10.97 -0.32 4.24
C ILE A 575 9.72 -1.13 3.85
N TYR A 576 9.05 -0.73 2.78
CA TYR A 576 7.98 -1.50 2.15
C TYR A 576 8.54 -2.28 0.98
N ALA A 577 8.47 -3.62 1.02
CA ALA A 577 8.78 -4.47 -0.12
C ALA A 577 7.48 -4.92 -0.78
N ILE A 578 7.29 -4.57 -2.04
CA ILE A 578 6.10 -4.94 -2.83
C ILE A 578 6.46 -6.16 -3.66
N ILE A 579 5.67 -7.21 -3.54
CA ILE A 579 5.84 -8.47 -4.25
C ILE A 579 4.74 -8.56 -5.30
N GLN A 580 5.15 -8.69 -6.55
CA GLN A 580 4.24 -8.94 -7.66
C GLN A 580 4.64 -10.22 -8.38
N THR A 581 3.84 -11.27 -8.20
CA THR A 581 3.97 -12.53 -8.93
C THR A 581 3.27 -12.42 -10.30
N PRO A 582 3.61 -13.28 -11.28
CA PRO A 582 2.98 -13.26 -12.59
C PRO A 582 1.44 -13.33 -12.51
N PRO A 583 0.70 -12.65 -13.41
CA PRO A 583 -0.76 -12.74 -13.45
C PRO A 583 -1.26 -14.19 -13.51
N GLY A 584 -2.31 -14.50 -12.74
CA GLY A 584 -2.84 -15.85 -12.60
C GLY A 584 -2.17 -16.70 -11.50
N SER A 585 -1.14 -16.16 -10.83
CA SER A 585 -0.56 -16.80 -9.65
C SER A 585 -1.56 -16.90 -8.50
N THR A 586 -1.50 -18.01 -7.77
CA THR A 586 -2.35 -18.22 -6.59
C THR A 586 -1.80 -17.48 -5.38
N LEU A 587 -2.66 -17.27 -4.38
CA LEU A 587 -2.29 -16.62 -3.14
C LEU A 587 -1.19 -17.38 -2.38
N GLU A 588 -1.22 -18.72 -2.45
CA GLU A 588 -0.21 -19.60 -1.85
C GLU A 588 1.16 -19.43 -2.51
N THR A 589 1.17 -19.23 -3.84
CA THR A 589 2.41 -18.97 -4.58
C THR A 589 3.04 -17.65 -4.12
N THR A 590 2.22 -16.60 -3.99
CA THR A 590 2.67 -15.31 -3.46
C THR A 590 3.12 -15.41 -2.00
N ASN A 591 2.45 -16.19 -1.17
CA ASN A 591 2.86 -16.44 0.21
C ASN A 591 4.22 -17.17 0.28
N GLN A 592 4.47 -18.15 -0.59
CA GLN A 592 5.77 -18.83 -0.65
C GLN A 592 6.90 -17.87 -1.03
N VAL A 593 6.67 -16.97 -2.00
CA VAL A 593 7.63 -15.92 -2.36
C VAL A 593 7.88 -14.98 -1.19
N SER A 594 6.81 -14.55 -0.52
CA SER A 594 6.87 -13.67 0.65
C SER A 594 7.68 -14.29 1.80
N GLN A 595 7.47 -15.57 2.11
CA GLN A 595 8.25 -16.30 3.12
C GLN A 595 9.72 -16.45 2.74
N ARG A 596 10.03 -16.63 1.45
CA ARG A 596 11.44 -16.66 0.98
C ARG A 596 12.09 -15.30 1.12
N LEU A 597 11.39 -14.22 0.75
CA LEU A 597 11.86 -12.85 0.93
C LEU A 597 12.10 -12.55 2.42
N GLN A 598 11.17 -12.94 3.27
CA GLN A 598 11.27 -12.78 4.72
C GLN A 598 12.57 -13.43 5.27
N LYS A 599 12.86 -14.67 4.87
CA LYS A 599 14.10 -15.37 5.25
C LYS A 599 15.35 -14.67 4.75
N ILE A 600 15.32 -14.05 3.57
CA ILE A 600 16.46 -13.26 3.06
C ILE A 600 16.67 -12.04 3.97
N CYS A 601 15.60 -11.32 4.29
CA CYS A 601 15.65 -10.14 5.14
C CYS A 601 16.18 -10.44 6.55
N GLU A 602 15.85 -11.60 7.13
CA GLU A 602 16.36 -12.03 8.44
C GLU A 602 17.90 -12.15 8.50
N HIS A 603 18.57 -12.35 7.36
CA HIS A 603 20.02 -12.47 7.27
C HIS A 603 20.72 -11.16 6.89
N VAL A 604 19.98 -10.07 6.66
CA VAL A 604 20.54 -8.75 6.35
C VAL A 604 20.78 -7.98 7.64
N ASP A 605 22.00 -7.47 7.83
CA ASP A 605 22.34 -6.71 9.03
C ASP A 605 21.65 -5.34 9.02
N GLY A 606 20.89 -5.05 10.07
CA GLY A 606 20.10 -3.83 10.21
C GLY A 606 18.59 -4.06 10.17
N VAL A 607 18.12 -5.24 9.73
CA VAL A 607 16.70 -5.63 9.84
C VAL A 607 16.40 -6.12 11.28
N GLU A 608 15.28 -5.69 11.83
CA GLU A 608 14.77 -6.10 13.15
C GLU A 608 13.61 -7.10 13.05
N SER A 609 12.69 -6.88 12.10
CA SER A 609 11.54 -7.76 11.90
C SER A 609 10.91 -7.58 10.54
N VAL A 610 10.20 -8.61 10.08
CA VAL A 610 9.48 -8.59 8.81
C VAL A 610 8.06 -9.10 8.99
N SER A 611 7.09 -8.23 8.68
CA SER A 611 5.70 -8.61 8.54
C SER A 611 5.41 -8.88 7.08
N SER A 612 4.89 -10.05 6.75
CA SER A 612 4.52 -10.46 5.40
C SER A 612 3.00 -10.49 5.26
N LEU A 613 2.49 -9.88 4.20
CA LEU A 613 1.08 -9.77 3.85
C LEU A 613 0.91 -10.20 2.40
N ALA A 614 0.80 -11.51 2.15
CA ALA A 614 0.47 -12.02 0.83
C ALA A 614 -1.02 -11.83 0.56
N GLY A 615 -1.39 -11.33 -0.61
CA GLY A 615 -2.77 -10.99 -0.98
C GLY A 615 -3.12 -9.51 -0.85
N TYR A 616 -2.24 -8.71 -0.25
CA TYR A 616 -2.45 -7.28 0.02
C TYR A 616 -1.32 -6.42 -0.55
N GLU A 617 -1.67 -5.37 -1.28
CA GLU A 617 -0.73 -4.39 -1.81
C GLU A 617 -0.95 -3.03 -1.13
N ILE A 618 0.04 -2.58 -0.34
CA ILE A 618 -0.07 -1.33 0.44
C ILE A 618 -0.20 -0.07 -0.45
N MET A 619 0.35 -0.10 -1.68
CA MET A 619 0.35 1.07 -2.55
C MET A 619 -1.03 1.41 -3.12
N THR A 620 -1.79 0.38 -3.49
CA THR A 620 -3.15 0.50 -4.01
C THR A 620 -4.19 0.34 -2.90
N GLU A 621 -3.78 -0.11 -1.70
CA GLU A 621 -4.65 -0.68 -0.66
C GLU A 621 -5.57 -1.78 -1.21
N GLY A 622 -5.17 -2.41 -2.33
CA GLY A 622 -5.94 -3.40 -3.07
C GLY A 622 -5.65 -4.83 -2.62
N ARG A 623 -6.54 -5.74 -3.05
CA ARG A 623 -6.43 -7.19 -2.82
C ARG A 623 -6.20 -7.90 -4.15
N GLY A 624 -5.26 -8.84 -4.17
CA GLY A 624 -4.95 -9.61 -5.36
C GLY A 624 -4.13 -10.85 -5.02
N SER A 625 -4.47 -12.01 -5.59
CA SER A 625 -3.76 -13.25 -5.31
C SER A 625 -2.30 -13.22 -5.76
N ASN A 626 -1.97 -12.39 -6.76
CA ASN A 626 -0.63 -12.22 -7.30
C ASN A 626 0.14 -11.02 -6.70
N ALA A 627 -0.41 -10.37 -5.67
CA ALA A 627 0.18 -9.20 -5.04
C ALA A 627 0.44 -9.46 -3.55
N GLY A 628 1.53 -8.92 -3.00
CA GLY A 628 1.86 -9.02 -1.59
C GLY A 628 2.73 -7.86 -1.14
N THR A 629 2.77 -7.64 0.18
CA THR A 629 3.60 -6.60 0.80
C THR A 629 4.38 -7.23 1.96
N CYS A 630 5.69 -6.98 2.05
CA CYS A 630 6.45 -7.15 3.28
C CYS A 630 6.77 -5.79 3.90
N LEU A 631 6.41 -5.60 5.17
CA LEU A 631 6.83 -4.46 5.98
C LEU A 631 8.09 -4.87 6.74
N ILE A 632 9.22 -4.31 6.35
CA ILE A 632 10.54 -4.61 6.90
C ILE A 632 10.90 -3.50 7.87
N ASN A 633 11.00 -3.81 9.15
CA ASN A 633 11.46 -2.87 10.16
C ASN A 633 12.95 -2.97 10.36
N LEU A 634 13.56 -1.80 10.50
CA LEU A 634 14.98 -1.65 10.74
C LEU A 634 15.23 -1.44 12.22
N LYS A 635 16.42 -1.86 12.66
CA LYS A 635 16.93 -1.56 14.00
C LYS A 635 17.04 -0.04 14.19
N PRO A 636 16.97 0.45 15.44
CA PRO A 636 17.18 1.87 15.75
C PRO A 636 18.48 2.42 15.14
N TRP A 637 18.49 3.71 14.76
CA TRP A 637 19.60 4.36 14.06
C TRP A 637 20.98 4.21 14.75
N GLY A 638 21.02 4.08 16.08
CA GLY A 638 22.26 3.88 16.84
C GLY A 638 22.84 2.46 16.77
N ASP A 639 22.00 1.46 16.50
CA ASP A 639 22.36 0.04 16.52
C ASP A 639 22.71 -0.51 15.13
N ARG A 640 22.52 0.29 14.07
CA ARG A 640 22.82 -0.09 12.68
C ARG A 640 23.93 0.77 12.08
N LYS A 641 24.71 0.15 11.20
CA LYS A 641 25.84 0.80 10.49
C LYS A 641 25.45 1.32 9.12
N HIS A 642 24.52 0.64 8.46
CA HIS A 642 24.09 0.93 7.11
C HIS A 642 22.87 1.86 7.09
N LYS A 643 22.85 2.76 6.11
CA LYS A 643 21.68 3.62 5.84
C LYS A 643 20.56 2.80 5.21
N VAL A 644 19.33 3.28 5.31
CA VAL A 644 18.17 2.62 4.70
C VAL A 644 18.37 2.36 3.19
N THR A 645 18.96 3.30 2.45
CA THR A 645 19.22 3.13 1.02
C THR A 645 20.21 2.00 0.74
N GLU A 646 21.26 1.87 1.56
CA GLU A 646 22.25 0.80 1.43
C GLU A 646 21.62 -0.57 1.74
N ILE A 647 20.75 -0.63 2.75
CA ILE A 647 20.00 -1.85 3.10
C ILE A 647 19.02 -2.22 1.97
N MET A 648 18.35 -1.23 1.36
CA MET A 648 17.47 -1.46 0.21
C MET A 648 18.23 -2.00 -0.99
N GLU A 649 19.39 -1.42 -1.34
CA GLU A 649 20.25 -1.90 -2.43
C GLU A 649 20.71 -3.36 -2.18
N GLU A 650 21.09 -3.69 -0.95
CA GLU A 650 21.45 -5.07 -0.58
C GLU A 650 20.27 -6.05 -0.68
N LEU A 651 19.07 -5.60 -0.28
CA LEU A 651 17.84 -6.40 -0.38
C LEU A 651 17.41 -6.60 -1.84
N GLU A 652 17.53 -5.60 -2.70
CA GLU A 652 17.28 -5.69 -4.14
C GLU A 652 18.22 -6.72 -4.80
N GLU A 653 19.51 -6.65 -4.51
CA GLU A 653 20.50 -7.58 -5.06
C GLU A 653 20.21 -9.03 -4.63
N LYS A 654 19.88 -9.25 -3.35
CA LYS A 654 19.60 -10.59 -2.81
C LYS A 654 18.25 -11.17 -3.24
N SER A 655 17.27 -10.33 -3.62
CA SER A 655 15.90 -10.75 -3.94
C SER A 655 15.62 -10.97 -5.43
N HIS A 656 16.56 -10.63 -6.32
CA HIS A 656 16.37 -10.67 -7.79
C HIS A 656 15.93 -12.04 -8.36
N ASN A 657 16.25 -13.16 -7.69
CA ASN A 657 15.99 -14.53 -8.19
C ASN A 657 14.74 -15.20 -7.59
N LEU A 658 13.80 -14.44 -7.02
CA LEU A 658 12.62 -15.00 -6.34
C LEU A 658 11.48 -15.45 -7.28
N GLY A 659 11.60 -15.25 -8.60
CA GLY A 659 10.55 -15.58 -9.57
C GLY A 659 9.33 -14.65 -9.50
N ALA A 660 9.49 -13.51 -8.84
CA ALA A 660 8.52 -12.43 -8.72
C ALA A 660 9.25 -11.10 -8.85
N LYS A 661 8.53 -10.05 -9.27
CA LYS A 661 9.06 -8.70 -9.22
C LYS A 661 8.95 -8.22 -7.76
N VAL A 662 10.09 -7.90 -7.14
CA VAL A 662 10.15 -7.36 -5.78
C VAL A 662 10.75 -5.96 -5.86
N GLU A 663 10.04 -4.97 -5.36
CA GLU A 663 10.47 -3.57 -5.34
C GLU A 663 10.43 -3.03 -3.92
N PHE A 664 11.44 -2.25 -3.53
CA PHE A 664 11.56 -1.71 -2.19
C PHE A 664 11.32 -0.21 -2.22
N PHE A 665 10.54 0.28 -1.27
CA PHE A 665 10.19 1.69 -1.15
C PHE A 665 10.32 2.15 0.29
N GLU A 666 10.79 3.39 0.46
CA GLU A 666 10.63 4.09 1.72
C GLU A 666 9.17 4.57 1.88
N PRO A 667 8.66 4.65 3.12
CA PRO A 667 7.43 5.36 3.42
C PRO A 667 7.47 6.80 2.87
N PRO A 668 6.32 7.39 2.54
CA PRO A 668 6.29 8.77 2.03
C PRO A 668 6.85 9.74 3.08
N ALA A 669 7.63 10.72 2.63
CA ALA A 669 8.18 11.77 3.49
C ALA A 669 7.09 12.53 4.27
N ILE A 670 5.92 12.70 3.64
CA ILE A 670 4.72 13.23 4.28
C ILE A 670 3.63 12.16 4.22
N PRO A 671 3.17 11.66 5.38
CA PRO A 671 2.02 10.78 5.43
C PRO A 671 0.80 11.40 4.73
N GLY A 672 0.25 10.67 3.77
CA GLY A 672 -1.00 10.99 3.09
C GLY A 672 -0.93 11.78 1.79
N PHE A 673 0.27 12.18 1.31
CA PHE A 673 0.45 12.65 -0.08
C PHE A 673 0.58 11.51 -1.10
N GLY A 674 0.94 10.33 -0.62
CA GLY A 674 1.11 9.11 -1.41
C GLY A 674 1.26 7.91 -0.48
N SER A 675 1.34 6.71 -1.06
CA SER A 675 1.56 5.47 -0.33
C SER A 675 3.05 5.07 -0.24
N SER A 676 3.91 5.67 -1.05
CA SER A 676 5.37 5.50 -1.03
C SER A 676 6.08 6.80 -1.42
N GLY A 677 7.39 6.86 -1.19
CA GLY A 677 8.25 7.91 -1.75
C GLY A 677 8.31 7.86 -3.28
N GLY A 678 8.48 9.02 -3.93
CA GLY A 678 8.60 9.14 -5.39
C GLY A 678 7.61 10.12 -6.02
N PHE A 679 7.29 9.90 -7.30
CA PHE A 679 6.27 10.68 -8.03
C PHE A 679 5.15 9.77 -8.53
N SER A 680 3.92 10.29 -8.57
CA SER A 680 2.77 9.59 -9.14
C SER A 680 2.32 10.30 -10.43
N LEU A 681 2.24 9.54 -11.52
CA LEU A 681 1.73 10.01 -12.80
C LEU A 681 0.48 9.21 -13.16
N ARG A 682 -0.62 9.91 -13.48
CA ARG A 682 -1.83 9.30 -14.03
C ARG A 682 -1.95 9.67 -15.50
N LEU A 683 -1.76 8.68 -16.37
CA LEU A 683 -1.98 8.83 -17.80
C LEU A 683 -3.47 8.64 -18.08
N LEU A 684 -4.08 9.66 -18.70
CA LEU A 684 -5.51 9.64 -19.03
C LEU A 684 -5.68 9.52 -20.53
N ASP A 685 -6.39 8.48 -20.97
CA ASP A 685 -6.89 8.44 -22.34
C ASP A 685 -8.10 9.37 -22.46
N LYS A 686 -8.02 10.34 -23.38
CA LYS A 686 -9.11 11.27 -23.69
C LYS A 686 -9.83 10.91 -25.00
N ASN A 687 -9.36 9.88 -25.70
CA ASN A 687 -9.90 9.43 -26.97
C ASN A 687 -10.63 8.10 -26.76
N ASN A 688 -11.79 7.90 -27.40
CA ASN A 688 -12.53 6.63 -27.30
C ASN A 688 -12.03 5.55 -28.27
N THR A 689 -10.84 5.71 -28.85
CA THR A 689 -10.35 4.90 -29.97
C THR A 689 -9.03 4.18 -29.71
N THR A 690 -8.38 4.43 -28.57
CA THR A 690 -7.07 3.85 -28.27
C THR A 690 -7.27 2.44 -27.72
N ASP A 691 -6.58 1.46 -28.30
CA ASP A 691 -6.44 0.16 -27.66
C ASP A 691 -5.41 0.29 -26.52
N TYR A 692 -5.85 0.07 -25.28
CA TYR A 692 -4.99 0.13 -24.10
C TYR A 692 -3.76 -0.77 -24.28
N GLN A 693 -3.89 -1.96 -24.86
CA GLN A 693 -2.76 -2.87 -25.03
C GLN A 693 -1.67 -2.32 -25.96
N ASP A 694 -2.07 -1.68 -27.06
CA ASP A 694 -1.12 -1.08 -28.00
C ASP A 694 -0.48 0.18 -27.42
N PHE A 695 -1.22 0.96 -26.63
CA PHE A 695 -0.69 2.10 -25.89
C PHE A 695 0.38 1.67 -24.86
N TYR A 696 0.14 0.60 -24.10
CA TYR A 696 1.10 0.05 -23.15
C TYR A 696 2.37 -0.49 -23.81
N LYS A 697 2.24 -1.20 -24.94
CA LYS A 697 3.38 -1.67 -25.73
C LYS A 697 4.24 -0.52 -26.25
N GLN A 698 3.64 0.64 -26.55
CA GLN A 698 4.37 1.82 -27.03
C GLN A 698 5.11 2.58 -25.92
N LEU A 699 4.61 2.55 -24.68
CA LEU A 699 5.26 3.17 -23.52
C LEU A 699 6.51 2.42 -23.05
N TYR A 700 6.60 1.12 -23.33
CA TYR A 700 7.73 0.26 -22.95
C TYR A 700 8.39 -0.38 -24.17
N PRO A 701 9.14 0.38 -24.99
CA PRO A 701 10.00 -0.22 -26.01
C PRO A 701 11.06 -1.08 -25.31
N TYR A 702 11.07 -2.37 -25.62
CA TYR A 702 11.77 -3.48 -24.96
C TYR A 702 13.32 -3.39 -24.79
N ASN A 703 13.98 -2.23 -24.90
CA ASN A 703 15.44 -2.18 -25.10
C ASN A 703 16.28 -1.15 -24.31
N GLU A 704 15.76 -0.45 -23.29
CA GLU A 704 16.64 0.33 -22.40
C GLU A 704 16.27 0.15 -20.92
N PRO A 705 17.25 0.07 -20.01
CA PRO A 705 16.97 0.11 -18.58
C PRO A 705 16.37 1.48 -18.26
N PRO A 706 15.19 1.54 -17.64
CA PRO A 706 14.53 2.80 -17.36
C PRO A 706 15.32 3.59 -16.31
N LEU A 707 15.43 4.91 -16.48
CA LEU A 707 15.94 5.82 -15.45
C LEU A 707 14.97 5.99 -14.26
N PHE A 708 13.74 5.44 -14.34
CA PHE A 708 12.74 5.37 -13.27
C PHE A 708 11.63 4.36 -13.60
N TRP A 709 11.11 3.66 -12.60
CA TRP A 709 10.05 2.66 -12.73
C TRP A 709 8.65 3.31 -12.75
N ILE A 710 7.75 2.88 -13.63
CA ILE A 710 6.35 3.36 -13.72
C ILE A 710 5.41 2.22 -13.31
N HIS A 711 4.55 2.44 -12.30
CA HIS A 711 3.48 1.50 -11.95
C HIS A 711 2.23 1.80 -12.78
N LEU A 712 1.86 0.88 -13.68
CA LEU A 712 0.56 0.86 -14.32
C LEU A 712 0.05 -0.58 -14.28
N ASN A 713 -0.93 -0.84 -13.41
CA ASN A 713 -1.61 -2.13 -13.34
C ASN A 713 -2.90 -2.02 -14.16
N VAL A 714 -3.00 -2.78 -15.25
CA VAL A 714 -4.26 -2.98 -15.96
C VAL A 714 -4.72 -4.38 -15.60
N ASP A 715 -5.58 -4.46 -14.60
CA ASP A 715 -6.34 -5.68 -14.34
C ASP A 715 -7.38 -5.82 -15.46
N TYR A 716 -7.12 -6.64 -16.49
CA TYR A 716 -8.20 -7.30 -17.25
C TYR A 716 -7.70 -8.51 -18.08
N PRO A 717 -8.57 -9.52 -18.31
CA PRO A 717 -8.19 -10.88 -18.65
C PRO A 717 -7.94 -11.06 -20.14
N PHE A 718 -7.13 -12.07 -20.42
CA PHE A 718 -6.64 -12.50 -21.71
C PHE A 718 -7.60 -12.35 -22.90
N ASN A 719 -7.08 -11.74 -23.97
CA ASN A 719 -7.27 -12.25 -25.32
C ASN A 719 -5.89 -12.57 -25.89
N LEU A 720 -5.70 -13.85 -26.23
CA LEU A 720 -4.53 -14.35 -26.91
C LEU A 720 -4.41 -13.66 -28.28
N THR A 721 -3.41 -12.80 -28.46
CA THR A 721 -2.86 -12.48 -29.78
C THR A 721 -1.37 -12.76 -29.71
N GLY A 722 -0.95 -13.86 -30.34
CA GLY A 722 0.47 -14.20 -30.45
C GLY A 722 1.26 -13.05 -31.06
N ILE A 723 2.42 -12.74 -30.49
CA ILE A 723 3.42 -11.93 -31.19
C ILE A 723 4.14 -12.87 -32.17
N LEU A 724 3.79 -12.73 -33.45
CA LEU A 724 4.68 -13.06 -34.55
C LEU A 724 5.86 -12.08 -34.50
N TYR A 725 7.02 -12.59 -34.12
CA TYR A 725 8.30 -11.95 -34.38
C TYR A 725 8.57 -11.98 -35.88
N PHE A 726 8.69 -10.81 -36.51
CA PHE A 726 9.38 -10.66 -37.79
C PHE A 726 10.50 -9.64 -37.62
N PRO A 727 11.78 -10.02 -37.82
CA PRO A 727 12.81 -9.03 -38.06
C PRO A 727 12.58 -8.41 -39.44
N LYS A 728 12.85 -7.12 -39.50
CA LYS A 728 12.64 -6.20 -40.61
C LYS A 728 13.31 -6.65 -41.92
N ILE A 729 12.55 -6.93 -42.99
CA ILE A 729 13.00 -6.67 -44.38
C ILE A 729 11.86 -6.10 -45.24
N LYS A 730 12.11 -4.87 -45.71
CA LYS A 730 11.61 -4.07 -46.85
C LYS A 730 10.14 -4.11 -47.31
N GLN A 731 9.58 -2.88 -47.28
CA GLN A 731 8.60 -2.25 -48.16
C GLN A 731 8.28 -3.01 -49.46
N SER A 732 7.04 -3.46 -49.63
CA SER A 732 6.25 -3.39 -50.87
C SER A 732 4.84 -3.90 -50.59
N TYR A 733 3.84 -3.21 -51.15
CA TYR A 733 2.42 -3.54 -51.27
C TYR A 733 1.44 -2.88 -50.28
N GLU A 734 0.78 -1.86 -50.84
CA GLU A 734 -0.48 -1.27 -50.40
C GLU A 734 -1.62 -2.28 -50.51
N ILE A 735 -2.49 -2.36 -49.50
CA ILE A 735 -3.80 -3.01 -49.63
C ILE A 735 -4.88 -2.00 -49.22
N GLN A 736 -5.85 -1.83 -50.11
CA GLN A 736 -6.91 -0.83 -50.10
C GLN A 736 -8.04 -1.14 -49.10
N LYS A 737 -8.63 -0.06 -48.57
CA LYS A 737 -9.49 0.03 -47.37
C LYS A 737 -11.00 -0.22 -47.59
N ASP A 738 -11.47 -0.66 -48.76
CA ASP A 738 -12.84 -0.31 -49.16
C ASP A 738 -13.90 -1.44 -49.19
N LYS A 739 -13.75 -2.56 -48.47
CA LYS A 739 -14.82 -3.61 -48.40
C LYS A 739 -15.00 -4.29 -47.04
N ILE A 740 -15.12 -3.53 -45.95
CA ILE A 740 -15.51 -4.09 -44.65
C ILE A 740 -16.86 -3.49 -44.22
N GLN A 741 -17.92 -4.29 -44.31
CA GLN A 741 -19.15 -4.09 -43.56
C GLN A 741 -19.28 -5.24 -42.54
N LEU A 742 -19.39 -4.86 -41.27
CA LEU A 742 -19.60 -5.73 -40.13
C LEU A 742 -21.08 -6.12 -40.02
N TYR A 743 -21.36 -7.41 -39.88
CA TYR A 743 -22.56 -7.89 -39.19
C TYR A 743 -22.25 -9.04 -38.23
N SER A 744 -22.86 -8.90 -37.06
CA SER A 744 -23.03 -9.76 -35.89
C SER A 744 -22.89 -11.29 -36.05
N ASN A 745 -22.25 -11.89 -35.04
CA ASN A 745 -22.39 -13.29 -34.57
C ASN A 745 -22.10 -14.42 -35.56
N GLN A 746 -20.84 -14.64 -36.00
CA GLN A 746 -20.36 -15.97 -36.44
C GLN A 746 -18.85 -16.15 -36.18
N VAL A 747 -18.47 -17.35 -35.74
CA VAL A 747 -17.08 -17.85 -35.67
C VAL A 747 -16.67 -18.34 -37.07
N PHE A 748 -15.50 -17.92 -37.57
CA PHE A 748 -14.90 -18.46 -38.80
C PHE A 748 -13.90 -19.58 -38.48
N VAL A 749 -13.99 -20.69 -39.23
CA VAL A 749 -12.97 -21.76 -39.25
C VAL A 749 -12.16 -21.59 -40.54
N THR A 750 -10.85 -21.45 -40.42
CA THR A 750 -9.89 -21.41 -41.53
C THR A 750 -9.39 -22.82 -41.88
N GLU A 751 -9.07 -23.05 -43.15
CA GLU A 751 -8.73 -24.38 -43.70
C GLU A 751 -7.23 -24.73 -43.69
N GLU A 752 -6.34 -23.84 -43.23
CA GLU A 752 -4.90 -24.10 -43.22
C GLU A 752 -4.39 -24.52 -41.83
N VAL A 753 -4.39 -25.83 -41.59
CA VAL A 753 -3.68 -26.46 -40.46
C VAL A 753 -2.35 -27.03 -40.98
N LYS A 754 -1.29 -26.24 -40.87
CA LYS A 754 0.11 -26.67 -41.06
C LYS A 754 0.93 -26.10 -39.89
N ASP A 755 1.70 -26.84 -39.10
CA ASP A 755 2.18 -28.21 -39.21
C ASP A 755 2.00 -28.97 -37.89
N ILE A 756 1.41 -30.16 -38.00
CA ILE A 756 1.64 -31.32 -37.13
C ILE A 756 1.23 -31.16 -35.66
N VAL A 757 0.11 -30.51 -35.31
CA VAL A 757 -0.47 -30.48 -33.94
C VAL A 757 0.57 -30.57 -32.79
N PRO A 758 1.22 -29.46 -32.43
CA PRO A 758 1.76 -29.34 -31.07
C PRO A 758 1.46 -27.98 -30.41
N GLU A 759 1.51 -28.04 -29.07
CA GLU A 759 1.21 -27.06 -28.00
C GLU A 759 -0.15 -26.35 -27.98
N PHE A 760 -0.71 -25.82 -29.06
CA PHE A 760 -1.98 -25.06 -28.93
C PHE A 760 -3.27 -25.90 -29.01
N LEU A 761 -3.17 -27.23 -29.17
CA LEU A 761 -4.28 -28.15 -28.83
C LEU A 761 -4.53 -28.21 -27.29
N MET A 762 -3.78 -27.41 -26.51
CA MET A 762 -4.01 -27.08 -25.08
C MET A 762 -5.41 -26.56 -24.74
N LEU A 763 -6.23 -26.12 -25.72
CA LEU A 763 -7.64 -25.77 -25.48
C LEU A 763 -8.57 -26.99 -25.30
N LEU A 764 -8.04 -28.20 -25.48
CA LEU A 764 -8.68 -29.48 -25.18
C LEU A 764 -7.98 -30.25 -24.05
N GLN A 765 -7.24 -29.57 -23.17
CA GLN A 765 -7.21 -30.00 -21.78
C GLN A 765 -8.55 -29.61 -21.19
N GLY A 766 -9.49 -30.57 -21.23
CA GLY A 766 -10.72 -30.47 -20.48
C GLY A 766 -10.40 -30.06 -19.05
N VAL A 767 -11.24 -29.15 -18.54
CA VAL A 767 -11.61 -28.99 -17.13
C VAL A 767 -11.01 -30.12 -16.30
N ILE A 768 -9.82 -29.88 -15.76
CA ILE A 768 -9.14 -30.81 -14.89
C ILE A 768 -10.01 -30.89 -13.64
N ASP A 769 -10.39 -32.12 -13.28
CA ASP A 769 -10.90 -32.47 -11.95
C ASP A 769 -9.86 -32.00 -10.92
N SER A 770 -10.04 -30.79 -10.41
CA SER A 770 -9.59 -30.43 -9.08
C SER A 770 -10.84 -30.34 -8.22
N PRO A 771 -10.88 -31.00 -7.05
CA PRO A 771 -11.98 -30.89 -6.10
C PRO A 771 -12.33 -29.45 -5.69
N ASP A 772 -11.41 -28.51 -5.95
CA ASP A 772 -11.43 -27.14 -5.42
C ASP A 772 -11.64 -26.04 -6.49
N ILE A 773 -12.08 -26.35 -7.72
CA ILE A 773 -12.39 -25.31 -8.73
C ILE A 773 -13.89 -24.96 -8.72
N PRO A 774 -14.29 -23.70 -8.48
CA PRO A 774 -15.64 -23.24 -8.71
C PRO A 774 -15.82 -22.86 -10.19
N LEU A 775 -16.41 -23.76 -11.01
CA LEU A 775 -16.79 -23.44 -12.39
C LEU A 775 -18.30 -23.19 -12.50
N ASN A 776 -18.64 -21.93 -12.74
CA ASN A 776 -20.01 -21.40 -12.94
C ASN A 776 -20.68 -21.79 -14.28
N VAL A 777 -20.18 -22.81 -15.00
CA VAL A 777 -20.81 -23.29 -16.24
C VAL A 777 -20.83 -24.80 -16.23
N SER A 778 -22.02 -25.41 -16.29
CA SER A 778 -22.13 -26.86 -16.30
C SER A 778 -21.62 -27.45 -17.62
N ARG A 779 -20.88 -28.56 -17.54
CA ARG A 779 -20.44 -29.36 -18.70
C ARG A 779 -21.60 -29.72 -19.64
N SER A 780 -22.78 -29.93 -19.07
CA SER A 780 -24.01 -30.21 -19.82
C SER A 780 -24.54 -29.03 -20.64
N TYR A 781 -24.30 -27.79 -20.21
CA TYR A 781 -24.73 -26.60 -20.96
C TYR A 781 -23.89 -26.40 -22.22
N LEU A 782 -22.56 -26.52 -22.10
CA LEU A 782 -21.64 -26.43 -23.25
C LEU A 782 -21.81 -27.59 -24.23
N GLN A 783 -22.02 -28.81 -23.74
CA GLN A 783 -22.27 -29.98 -24.61
C GLN A 783 -23.69 -30.01 -25.20
N GLY A 784 -24.64 -29.28 -24.61
CA GLY A 784 -26.00 -29.12 -25.11
C GLY A 784 -26.15 -28.04 -26.18
N ASP A 785 -25.19 -27.09 -26.27
CA ASP A 785 -25.24 -25.99 -27.21
C ASP A 785 -25.14 -26.46 -28.69
N PRO A 786 -26.11 -26.10 -29.56
CA PRO A 786 -26.13 -26.55 -30.95
C PRO A 786 -24.92 -26.11 -31.79
N ASN A 787 -24.29 -24.98 -31.45
CA ASN A 787 -23.13 -24.46 -32.17
C ASN A 787 -21.86 -25.18 -31.72
N VAL A 788 -21.72 -25.45 -30.42
CA VAL A 788 -20.62 -26.26 -29.88
C VAL A 788 -20.65 -27.67 -30.45
N LYS A 789 -21.84 -28.30 -30.55
CA LYS A 789 -21.99 -29.59 -31.23
C LYS A 789 -21.56 -29.54 -32.70
N LYS A 790 -21.93 -28.49 -33.44
CA LYS A 790 -21.51 -28.33 -34.85
C LYS A 790 -20.01 -28.17 -34.99
N ILE A 791 -19.39 -27.36 -34.12
CA ILE A 791 -17.93 -27.16 -34.09
C ILE A 791 -17.23 -28.48 -33.77
N ASN A 792 -17.69 -29.19 -32.74
CA ASN A 792 -17.12 -30.49 -32.36
C ASN A 792 -17.20 -31.49 -33.51
N ASN A 793 -18.35 -31.58 -34.19
CA ASN A 793 -18.52 -32.50 -35.33
C ASN A 793 -17.62 -32.10 -36.52
N HIS A 794 -17.42 -30.81 -36.76
CA HIS A 794 -16.56 -30.33 -37.85
C HIS A 794 -15.08 -30.63 -37.59
N ILE A 795 -14.61 -30.37 -36.36
CA ILE A 795 -13.24 -30.67 -35.94
C ILE A 795 -12.99 -32.18 -35.99
N THR A 796 -13.90 -32.97 -35.41
CA THR A 796 -13.83 -34.43 -35.41
C THR A 796 -13.70 -34.97 -36.84
N LYS A 797 -14.49 -34.44 -37.78
CA LYS A 797 -14.40 -34.83 -39.20
C LYS A 797 -13.06 -34.45 -39.84
N LYS A 798 -12.57 -33.22 -39.66
CA LYS A 798 -11.29 -32.77 -40.23
C LYS A 798 -10.10 -33.54 -39.65
N VAL A 799 -10.14 -33.88 -38.37
CA VAL A 799 -9.13 -34.74 -37.73
C VAL A 799 -9.16 -36.15 -38.32
N ALA A 800 -10.34 -36.75 -38.49
CA ALA A 800 -10.48 -38.06 -39.13
C ALA A 800 -9.93 -38.06 -40.57
N ASP A 801 -10.31 -37.07 -41.38
CA ASP A 801 -9.86 -36.95 -42.78
C ASP A 801 -8.34 -36.76 -42.87
N LYS A 802 -7.74 -36.02 -41.92
CA LYS A 802 -6.29 -35.81 -41.88
C LYS A 802 -5.54 -37.06 -41.41
N LEU A 803 -6.08 -37.80 -40.44
CA LEU A 803 -5.54 -39.10 -40.03
C LEU A 803 -5.58 -40.10 -41.18
N GLU A 804 -6.68 -40.13 -41.94
CA GLU A 804 -6.80 -40.93 -43.17
C GLU A 804 -5.74 -40.55 -44.21
N SER A 805 -5.46 -39.26 -44.36
CA SER A 805 -4.39 -38.79 -45.24
C SER A 805 -3.00 -39.20 -44.75
N ILE A 806 -2.67 -39.00 -43.47
CA ILE A 806 -1.34 -39.34 -42.93
C ILE A 806 -1.11 -40.85 -43.04
N PHE A 807 -2.11 -41.65 -42.64
CA PHE A 807 -2.06 -43.10 -42.76
C PHE A 807 -1.75 -43.61 -44.17
N ASN A 808 -2.33 -42.98 -45.20
CA ASN A 808 -2.12 -43.37 -46.59
C ASN A 808 -0.83 -42.80 -47.20
N THR A 809 -0.21 -41.78 -46.61
CA THR A 809 0.93 -41.04 -47.21
C THR A 809 2.26 -41.33 -46.50
N ASP A 810 2.26 -41.42 -45.17
CA ASP A 810 3.43 -41.76 -44.35
C ASP A 810 2.99 -42.62 -43.14
N ARG A 811 3.17 -43.93 -43.29
CA ARG A 811 2.74 -44.91 -42.30
C ARG A 811 3.52 -44.82 -40.98
N LYS A 812 4.79 -44.42 -41.03
CA LYS A 812 5.64 -44.36 -39.83
C LYS A 812 5.31 -43.13 -38.98
N GLU A 813 5.04 -41.99 -39.63
CA GLU A 813 4.56 -40.80 -38.94
C GLU A 813 3.16 -41.00 -38.32
N PHE A 814 2.32 -41.81 -38.94
CA PHE A 814 1.03 -42.21 -38.38
C PHE A 814 1.19 -43.04 -37.09
N GLU A 815 2.05 -44.06 -37.14
CA GLU A 815 2.33 -44.97 -36.03
C GLU A 815 2.93 -44.22 -34.83
N ASP A 816 3.91 -43.33 -35.03
CA ASP A 816 4.52 -42.53 -33.96
C ASP A 816 3.50 -41.60 -33.25
N LYS A 817 2.46 -41.14 -33.96
CA LYS A 817 1.44 -40.24 -33.40
C LYS A 817 0.22 -40.97 -32.83
N TRP A 818 0.02 -42.24 -33.16
CA TRP A 818 -1.18 -42.99 -32.78
C TRP A 818 -1.30 -43.17 -31.27
N ASP A 819 -0.20 -43.46 -30.57
CA ASP A 819 -0.20 -43.61 -29.11
C ASP A 819 -0.66 -42.34 -28.37
N SER A 820 -0.40 -41.16 -28.97
CA SER A 820 -0.83 -39.87 -28.44
C SER A 820 -2.33 -39.61 -28.65
N LEU A 821 -2.90 -40.16 -29.73
CA LEU A 821 -4.29 -39.96 -30.15
C LEU A 821 -5.25 -41.03 -29.62
N GLY A 822 -4.78 -42.27 -29.46
CA GLY A 822 -5.56 -43.41 -29.02
C GLY A 822 -6.18 -43.22 -27.62
N LEU A 823 -5.56 -42.42 -26.75
CA LEU A 823 -6.12 -42.06 -25.45
C LEU A 823 -7.46 -41.31 -25.57
N PHE A 824 -7.58 -40.36 -26.50
CA PHE A 824 -8.79 -39.55 -26.68
C PHE A 824 -9.97 -40.37 -27.20
N VAL A 825 -9.68 -41.37 -28.04
CA VAL A 825 -10.65 -42.34 -28.53
C VAL A 825 -11.07 -43.29 -27.40
N LYS A 826 -10.11 -43.83 -26.64
CA LYS A 826 -10.35 -44.74 -25.51
C LYS A 826 -11.20 -44.12 -24.39
N TYR A 827 -11.05 -42.83 -24.14
CA TYR A 827 -11.81 -42.10 -23.11
C TYR A 827 -13.09 -41.41 -23.63
N GLY A 828 -13.51 -41.68 -24.87
CA GLY A 828 -14.80 -41.22 -25.40
C GLY A 828 -14.90 -39.70 -25.63
N MET A 829 -13.78 -39.03 -25.93
CA MET A 829 -13.79 -37.60 -26.30
C MET A 829 -14.17 -37.40 -27.78
N MET A 830 -14.17 -38.46 -28.58
CA MET A 830 -14.73 -38.51 -29.94
C MET A 830 -15.75 -39.65 -30.02
N THR A 831 -17.03 -39.36 -29.77
CA THR A 831 -18.12 -40.35 -29.74
C THR A 831 -19.03 -40.29 -30.97
N ASP A 832 -18.60 -39.64 -32.05
CA ASP A 832 -19.38 -39.62 -33.29
C ASP A 832 -19.22 -40.94 -34.05
N ASP A 833 -20.34 -41.62 -34.31
CA ASP A 833 -20.40 -42.88 -35.07
C ASP A 833 -19.67 -42.79 -36.43
N LYS A 834 -19.65 -41.60 -37.06
CA LYS A 834 -18.94 -41.36 -38.34
C LYS A 834 -17.43 -41.29 -38.20
N PHE A 835 -16.93 -40.88 -37.03
CA PHE A 835 -15.50 -40.95 -36.72
C PHE A 835 -15.09 -42.40 -36.57
N LEU A 836 -15.86 -43.18 -35.80
CA LEU A 836 -15.63 -44.62 -35.61
C LEU A 836 -15.65 -45.39 -36.93
N GLU A 837 -16.59 -45.10 -37.83
CA GLU A 837 -16.66 -45.73 -39.16
C GLU A 837 -15.40 -45.50 -40.01
N LYS A 838 -14.80 -44.30 -39.93
CA LYS A 838 -13.51 -43.99 -40.60
C LYS A 838 -12.30 -44.50 -39.82
N ALA A 839 -12.33 -44.41 -38.49
CA ALA A 839 -11.28 -44.86 -37.59
C ALA A 839 -11.11 -46.39 -37.60
N ASN A 840 -12.14 -47.13 -37.99
CA ASN A 840 -12.07 -48.57 -38.20
C ASN A 840 -11.07 -48.98 -39.30
N LYS A 841 -10.74 -48.08 -40.25
CA LYS A 841 -9.65 -48.32 -41.22
C LYS A 841 -8.25 -48.23 -40.59
N PHE A 842 -8.14 -47.63 -39.40
CA PHE A 842 -6.88 -47.36 -38.71
C PHE A 842 -6.71 -48.18 -37.44
N HIS A 843 -7.52 -49.21 -37.20
CA HIS A 843 -7.25 -50.12 -36.07
C HIS A 843 -5.93 -50.83 -36.33
N ILE A 844 -4.94 -50.53 -35.49
CA ILE A 844 -3.59 -51.03 -35.62
C ILE A 844 -3.34 -52.09 -34.55
N PHE A 845 -2.90 -53.27 -34.98
CA PHE A 845 -2.52 -54.41 -34.16
C PHE A 845 -1.00 -54.46 -34.03
N GLY A 846 -0.48 -54.37 -32.81
CA GLY A 846 0.95 -54.47 -32.58
C GLY A 846 1.44 -55.92 -32.55
N ASP A 847 2.64 -56.17 -33.08
CA ASP A 847 3.42 -57.35 -32.66
C ASP A 847 3.80 -57.20 -31.17
N VAL A 848 4.13 -58.31 -30.49
CA VAL A 848 4.48 -58.36 -29.05
C VAL A 848 5.56 -57.34 -28.68
N ASP A 849 6.49 -57.10 -29.59
CA ASP A 849 7.64 -56.20 -29.37
C ASP A 849 7.35 -54.74 -29.82
N LYS A 850 6.12 -54.45 -30.25
CA LYS A 850 5.64 -53.14 -30.77
C LYS A 850 6.45 -52.54 -31.92
N GLU A 851 7.31 -53.32 -32.57
CA GLU A 851 8.13 -52.85 -33.69
C GLU A 851 7.35 -52.69 -35.00
N LYS A 852 6.15 -53.29 -35.09
CA LYS A 852 5.34 -53.30 -36.30
C LYS A 852 3.85 -53.37 -35.99
N PHE A 853 3.09 -52.71 -36.85
CA PHE A 853 1.72 -52.29 -36.62
C PHE A 853 0.86 -52.67 -37.83
N TYR A 854 -0.04 -53.64 -37.66
CA TYR A 854 -0.86 -54.21 -38.74
C TYR A 854 -2.26 -53.61 -38.75
N THR A 855 -2.82 -53.31 -39.92
CA THR A 855 -4.26 -53.08 -40.06
C THR A 855 -5.04 -54.38 -39.88
N LEU A 856 -6.37 -54.30 -39.73
CA LEU A 856 -7.22 -55.50 -39.66
C LEU A 856 -7.07 -56.41 -40.89
N ASP A 857 -6.94 -55.81 -42.08
CA ASP A 857 -6.76 -56.56 -43.32
C ASP A 857 -5.33 -57.11 -43.48
N GLU A 858 -4.30 -56.37 -43.09
CA GLU A 858 -2.91 -56.87 -43.04
C GLU A 858 -2.77 -57.99 -42.00
N TYR A 859 -3.39 -57.81 -40.82
CA TYR A 859 -3.44 -58.82 -39.77
C TYR A 859 -4.13 -60.08 -40.26
N ARG A 860 -5.29 -59.97 -40.93
CA ARG A 860 -6.00 -61.12 -41.56
C ARG A 860 -5.15 -61.82 -42.62
N THR A 861 -4.45 -61.06 -43.46
CA THR A 861 -3.60 -61.60 -44.52
C THR A 861 -2.37 -62.30 -43.95
N GLU A 862 -1.75 -61.74 -42.92
CA GLU A 862 -0.56 -62.31 -42.27
C GLU A 862 -0.92 -63.52 -41.39
N THR A 863 -2.06 -63.48 -40.67
CA THR A 863 -2.57 -64.66 -39.95
C THR A 863 -2.98 -65.79 -40.91
N GLN A 864 -3.53 -65.49 -42.09
CA GLN A 864 -3.77 -66.50 -43.12
C GLN A 864 -2.48 -67.10 -43.70
N ALA A 865 -1.40 -66.32 -43.81
CA ALA A 865 -0.09 -66.80 -44.29
C ALA A 865 0.68 -67.64 -43.25
N LEU A 866 0.43 -67.42 -41.95
CA LEU A 866 1.14 -68.07 -40.83
C LEU A 866 0.41 -69.31 -40.26
N GLN A 867 -0.63 -69.78 -40.93
CA GLN A 867 -1.60 -70.74 -40.39
C GLN A 867 -1.16 -72.21 -40.34
N THR A 868 0.08 -72.59 -40.65
CA THR A 868 0.53 -74.00 -40.47
C THR A 868 2.06 -74.13 -40.34
N ASN A 869 2.50 -74.99 -39.40
CA ASN A 869 3.85 -75.56 -39.43
C ASN A 869 3.84 -76.96 -40.08
N LYS A 870 5.04 -77.54 -40.27
CA LYS A 870 5.26 -78.82 -41.01
C LYS A 870 4.58 -80.07 -40.41
N GLU A 871 3.90 -79.99 -39.27
CA GLU A 871 3.12 -81.09 -38.67
C GLU A 871 1.61 -80.81 -38.58
N GLY A 872 1.12 -79.71 -39.17
CA GLY A 872 -0.31 -79.49 -39.38
C GLY A 872 -1.12 -79.09 -38.13
N GLN A 873 -0.49 -78.63 -37.05
CA GLN A 873 -1.20 -78.12 -35.87
C GLN A 873 -1.20 -76.58 -35.81
N LEU A 874 -2.40 -76.04 -35.52
CA LEU A 874 -2.72 -74.62 -35.39
C LEU A 874 -2.38 -74.12 -33.97
N VAL A 875 -1.63 -73.02 -33.83
CA VAL A 875 -1.48 -72.36 -32.51
C VAL A 875 -1.56 -70.84 -32.69
N ILE A 876 -2.67 -70.25 -32.25
CA ILE A 876 -2.86 -68.81 -32.05
C ILE A 876 -3.08 -68.61 -30.55
N LEU A 877 -2.25 -67.81 -29.90
CA LEU A 877 -2.41 -67.46 -28.48
C LEU A 877 -3.05 -66.08 -28.37
N TYR A 878 -4.17 -65.98 -27.67
CA TYR A 878 -4.83 -64.72 -27.35
C TYR A 878 -4.52 -64.34 -25.89
N THR A 879 -4.40 -63.04 -25.60
CA THR A 879 -4.48 -62.52 -24.22
C THR A 879 -5.06 -61.10 -24.24
N THR A 880 -5.91 -60.78 -23.27
CA THR A 880 -6.59 -59.48 -23.14
C THR A 880 -5.99 -58.59 -22.06
N ASP A 881 -4.93 -59.03 -21.37
CA ASP A 881 -4.33 -58.29 -20.24
C ASP A 881 -2.79 -58.42 -20.26
N ALA A 882 -2.10 -57.31 -20.54
CA ALA A 882 -0.65 -57.31 -20.79
C ALA A 882 0.22 -57.54 -19.53
N VAL A 883 -0.35 -57.42 -18.33
CA VAL A 883 0.43 -57.43 -17.07
C VAL A 883 0.49 -58.82 -16.42
N GLN A 884 -0.30 -59.79 -16.89
CA GLN A 884 -0.20 -61.18 -16.44
C GLN A 884 0.25 -62.08 -17.60
N GLN A 885 1.47 -62.63 -17.47
CA GLN A 885 1.98 -63.85 -18.11
C GLN A 885 3.00 -63.73 -19.27
N ASP A 886 4.11 -63.06 -18.99
CA ASP A 886 5.36 -63.06 -19.79
C ASP A 886 5.92 -64.49 -20.06
N SER A 887 5.68 -65.45 -19.15
CA SER A 887 6.25 -66.80 -19.21
C SER A 887 5.75 -67.68 -20.36
N TYR A 888 4.47 -67.58 -20.75
CA TYR A 888 3.93 -68.37 -21.87
C TYR A 888 4.34 -67.82 -23.23
N ILE A 889 4.45 -66.49 -23.34
CA ILE A 889 4.93 -65.81 -24.55
C ILE A 889 6.40 -66.16 -24.79
N GLN A 890 7.23 -66.11 -23.74
CA GLN A 890 8.64 -66.50 -23.78
C GLN A 890 8.82 -67.99 -24.17
N ALA A 891 7.99 -68.88 -23.62
CA ALA A 891 8.02 -70.32 -23.96
C ALA A 891 7.59 -70.60 -25.41
N ALA A 892 6.64 -69.83 -25.95
CA ALA A 892 6.22 -69.91 -27.35
C ALA A 892 7.33 -69.41 -28.30
N LYS A 893 7.99 -68.29 -27.96
CA LYS A 893 9.16 -67.78 -28.70
C LYS A 893 10.32 -68.79 -28.71
N GLN A 894 10.63 -69.43 -27.58
CA GLN A 894 11.69 -70.45 -27.49
C GLN A 894 11.42 -71.70 -28.35
N LYS A 895 10.15 -72.00 -28.63
CA LYS A 895 9.75 -73.11 -29.52
C LYS A 895 9.62 -72.70 -30.99
N GLY A 896 9.95 -71.46 -31.35
CA GLY A 896 9.96 -70.96 -32.72
C GLY A 896 8.61 -70.48 -33.25
N TYR A 897 7.63 -70.22 -32.40
CA TYR A 897 6.32 -69.68 -32.79
C TYR A 897 6.33 -68.15 -32.88
N LYS A 898 5.66 -67.57 -33.89
CA LYS A 898 5.38 -66.13 -33.99
C LYS A 898 4.11 -65.81 -33.19
N VAL A 899 4.16 -64.82 -32.30
CA VAL A 899 3.06 -64.45 -31.39
C VAL A 899 2.63 -63.02 -31.71
N VAL A 900 1.32 -62.74 -31.80
CA VAL A 900 0.79 -61.39 -32.06
C VAL A 900 -0.25 -61.07 -30.99
N ILE A 901 -0.24 -59.85 -30.43
CA ILE A 901 -1.09 -59.46 -29.29
C ILE A 901 -2.13 -58.43 -29.72
N LEU A 902 -3.36 -58.61 -29.26
CA LEU A 902 -4.47 -57.67 -29.43
C LEU A 902 -4.56 -56.76 -28.19
N GLU A 903 -4.05 -55.52 -28.27
CA GLU A 903 -4.13 -54.56 -27.15
C GLU A 903 -5.50 -53.89 -26.98
N THR A 904 -6.45 -54.08 -27.92
CA THR A 904 -7.78 -53.46 -27.89
C THR A 904 -8.90 -54.50 -28.03
N ILE A 905 -9.99 -54.30 -27.28
CA ILE A 905 -11.20 -55.12 -27.35
C ILE A 905 -11.87 -54.82 -28.70
N VAL A 906 -11.74 -55.74 -29.66
CA VAL A 906 -12.51 -55.70 -30.91
C VAL A 906 -13.90 -56.26 -30.61
N ASP A 907 -14.96 -55.54 -31.03
CA ASP A 907 -16.33 -56.03 -30.94
C ASP A 907 -16.43 -57.39 -31.65
N ALA A 908 -16.94 -58.41 -30.94
CA ALA A 908 -16.98 -59.79 -31.41
C ALA A 908 -17.84 -59.98 -32.68
N SER A 909 -18.62 -59.00 -33.07
CA SER A 909 -19.39 -58.99 -34.33
C SER A 909 -18.55 -58.85 -35.60
N PHE A 910 -17.24 -58.58 -35.49
CA PHE A 910 -16.34 -58.33 -36.63
C PHE A 910 -15.18 -59.34 -36.80
N ILE A 911 -15.04 -60.30 -35.89
CA ILE A 911 -14.15 -61.48 -36.01
C ILE A 911 -14.93 -62.61 -36.67
#